data_AF-A0A1G9XSJ2-F1
#
_entry.id   AF-A0A1G9XSJ2-F1
#
_cell.length_a   1.000
_cell.length_b   1.000
_cell.length_c   1.000
_cell.angle_alpha   90.00
_cell.angle_beta   90.00
_cell.angle_gamma   90.00
#
_symmetry.space_group_name_H-M   'P 1'
#
loop_
_entity.id
_entity.type
_entity.pdbx_description
1 polymer ?
#
loop_
_entity_poly.entity_id
_entity_poly.type
_entity_poly.pdbx_seq_one_letter_code
_entity_poly.pdbx_strand_id
1 'polypeptide(L)'
;MKKLKIRRIVSAAMAVLMTVALMPTGMTATRVNAETPSAVSSNQGEWNFITYGNGVKTDDPKKNYTGYEGNLNDGDWVRLTAGGLTDGVMVGSDKHNWGKLVPASFDGLSFYYTSVPTDKNFELRAKVKVDQWYLTNGQEGFGLMASDKCGGSGWNNSYMALASQTIYRPGKDGEPTKDESYNPIKQRLGIEVREKSGLTKDNIEAVEDGDRELISKVFSSTEYPLEQRYPNESNLIGNFTNEAGKLDNNVNITEMYLTIGKNNTGYYVSYEPLDGTGYTTTKQYYEPDILSQLDSDNVYVGFFVSRFAQVTYSDVTLDIHDPAQDPEAIPHPIEELPVNASISSEATTNSSDYNFTFDSNADGVANVYENGELISTVDVKANETTKVSTKLNVGENIFNVKFKPTDGFKPSKYSVLNNYEERTYTKKVTYQAYTGSVIYVSPEGSGNGTKENPANLQTAIRFAQPGQKIVCKEGTYTYSSTLTIPRGTDGTKDAMIYLIADPEAKTRPVFSGERAKGHAMEVAGNYWFIQGIDVANSADTKDGIHVGGSFNIIDDVEVYNNGNTGLQISRLSANDDRDMWPQHNLILNTTSHDNADSGYEDADGFGAKLTCGEGNVFDGCISYCNADDGFDFFAKVQTGSIGSVTIQNCVSYGNGYLSNGKRAGNGNGFKMGGDSVAAGHVLKNSFVFDNKSKGIDCNSCPDIKIFDSTTFNNAVNNVALYTNYANETDFSADGILSYKTAACGSMDKGENFKFKGAQSKDPSAVFKSTDYFWKTAQGDAIDSSKVVTDDWFKSVDTGYNYKTHTYETLPVTRDADGRINMHGLLELTDKAPLNVGARFNADVLTPNPVISIDGDETTGFAPENAEIAERIAYETLDGENETVLKGNSFTARSAASLDKFVAVYVDDTLVDSADYTLEEGSTIVTLSAEFIEGLEDGAHLEKIVSTDGDAYIDFIVTSKAGEVAADEENVVASETAANETVSKKDEAKTKVDTLDSAMPVVFVALLLMSAAVVVYTKKKSIVSEK
;
A
#
# COMPACT_ATOMS: atom_id res chain seq x y z
N MET A 1 50.52 -24.96 47.63
CA MET A 1 51.75 -24.31 48.14
C MET A 1 51.63 -22.80 47.91
N LYS A 2 52.07 -21.92 48.82
CA LYS A 2 53.24 -21.00 48.62
C LYS A 2 53.56 -20.69 47.15
N LYS A 3 53.87 -19.49 46.64
CA LYS A 3 54.16 -18.10 47.10
C LYS A 3 54.77 -17.41 45.82
N LEU A 4 54.86 -16.09 45.55
CA LEU A 4 54.30 -14.87 46.16
C LEU A 4 54.72 -13.58 45.36
N LYS A 5 53.78 -12.70 44.96
CA LYS A 5 53.89 -11.19 44.87
C LYS A 5 55.03 -10.57 43.98
N ILE A 6 55.27 -9.24 43.84
CA ILE A 6 54.90 -7.99 44.59
C ILE A 6 54.88 -6.77 43.60
N ARG A 7 53.86 -5.87 43.59
CA ARG A 7 53.78 -4.50 44.21
C ARG A 7 54.86 -3.47 43.72
N ARG A 8 54.64 -2.13 43.65
CA ARG A 8 53.54 -1.15 43.88
C ARG A 8 53.99 0.27 43.41
N ILE A 9 53.17 1.33 43.63
CA ILE A 9 53.46 2.80 43.85
C ILE A 9 52.81 3.71 42.77
N VAL A 10 52.09 4.81 43.04
CA VAL A 10 51.49 5.40 44.28
C VAL A 10 50.27 6.32 43.99
N SER A 11 49.42 6.49 45.01
CA SER A 11 48.33 7.47 45.28
C SER A 11 48.64 8.97 45.06
N ALA A 12 47.72 9.96 45.17
CA ALA A 12 46.26 10.09 45.03
C ALA A 12 45.83 11.57 45.28
N ALA A 13 44.62 11.99 44.87
CA ALA A 13 43.92 13.21 45.34
C ALA A 13 42.38 13.07 45.22
N MET A 14 41.63 13.80 46.07
CA MET A 14 40.15 13.81 46.24
C MET A 14 39.39 14.29 44.98
N ALA A 15 38.15 13.86 44.65
CA ALA A 15 36.85 13.86 45.38
C ALA A 15 36.32 15.31 45.61
N VAL A 16 35.02 15.66 45.49
CA VAL A 16 33.70 15.00 45.72
C VAL A 16 32.73 15.55 44.62
N LEU A 17 31.65 14.91 44.11
CA LEU A 17 30.34 14.66 44.76
C LEU A 17 29.38 13.89 43.82
N MET A 18 28.76 12.80 44.29
CA MET A 18 27.52 12.25 43.72
C MET A 18 26.83 11.34 44.77
N THR A 19 25.51 11.44 44.90
CA THR A 19 24.72 10.70 45.90
C THR A 19 24.00 9.52 45.29
N VAL A 20 24.25 8.31 45.81
CA VAL A 20 23.46 7.11 45.54
C VAL A 20 22.52 6.86 46.71
N ALA A 21 21.22 6.73 46.45
CA ALA A 21 20.23 6.34 47.46
C ALA A 21 20.32 4.84 47.76
N LEU A 22 20.08 4.45 49.02
CA LEU A 22 20.29 3.06 49.46
C LEU A 22 19.05 2.20 49.26
N MET A 23 19.22 1.04 48.61
CA MET A 23 18.31 -0.11 48.79
C MET A 23 18.75 -0.94 50.00
N PRO A 24 17.86 -1.30 50.94
CA PRO A 24 18.21 -2.11 52.10
C PRO A 24 18.23 -3.61 51.77
N THR A 25 19.42 -4.21 51.69
CA THR A 25 19.57 -5.67 51.60
C THR A 25 19.12 -6.34 52.91
N GLY A 26 17.98 -7.05 52.90
CA GLY A 26 17.30 -7.41 54.16
C GLY A 26 16.49 -8.72 54.20
N MET A 27 16.62 -9.65 53.25
CA MET A 27 15.97 -10.96 53.34
C MET A 27 16.97 -12.12 53.20
N THR A 28 17.29 -12.74 54.35
CA THR A 28 17.83 -14.11 54.41
C THR A 28 16.76 -15.11 53.99
N ALA A 29 17.14 -16.16 53.26
CA ALA A 29 16.24 -17.23 52.85
C ALA A 29 15.70 -18.04 54.06
N THR A 30 14.59 -17.59 54.62
CA THR A 30 13.82 -18.33 55.62
C THR A 30 12.97 -19.38 54.91
N ARG A 31 13.22 -20.66 55.16
CA ARG A 31 12.25 -21.72 54.84
C ARG A 31 11.02 -21.54 55.73
N VAL A 32 10.03 -20.81 55.23
CA VAL A 32 8.66 -20.96 55.71
C VAL A 32 8.16 -22.28 55.13
N ASN A 33 7.90 -23.26 55.98
CA ASN A 33 7.03 -24.37 55.56
C ASN A 33 5.66 -23.75 55.33
N ALA A 34 5.13 -23.85 54.10
CA ALA A 34 3.74 -23.52 53.86
C ALA A 34 2.87 -24.50 54.65
N GLU A 35 2.30 -24.05 55.77
CA GLU A 35 1.15 -24.72 56.35
C GLU A 35 0.01 -24.61 55.33
N THR A 36 -0.57 -25.75 54.94
CA THR A 36 -1.65 -25.80 53.95
C THR A 36 -2.81 -24.89 54.39
N PRO A 37 -3.15 -23.84 53.62
CA PRO A 37 -4.36 -23.07 53.85
C PRO A 37 -5.57 -24.01 53.78
N SER A 38 -6.41 -23.97 54.81
CA SER A 38 -7.58 -24.86 54.86
C SER A 38 -8.72 -24.26 54.04
N ALA A 39 -9.12 -24.97 52.98
CA ALA A 39 -10.33 -24.73 52.18
C ALA A 39 -10.57 -23.26 51.76
N VAL A 40 -9.94 -22.85 50.65
CA VAL A 40 -10.44 -21.69 49.89
C VAL A 40 -11.87 -21.99 49.43
N SER A 41 -12.81 -21.12 49.76
CA SER A 41 -14.19 -21.24 49.29
C SER A 41 -14.27 -20.76 47.84
N SER A 42 -14.44 -21.69 46.91
CA SER A 42 -14.57 -21.38 45.48
C SER A 42 -15.88 -20.62 45.19
N ASN A 43 -15.79 -19.30 45.11
CA ASN A 43 -16.82 -18.46 44.46
C ASN A 43 -16.71 -18.57 42.92
N GLN A 44 -16.68 -19.80 42.40
CA GLN A 44 -16.75 -20.05 40.97
C GLN A 44 -18.18 -19.75 40.49
N GLY A 45 -18.31 -18.85 39.53
CA GLY A 45 -19.55 -18.67 38.77
C GLY A 45 -19.83 -19.89 37.89
N GLU A 46 -21.06 -20.00 37.39
CA GLU A 46 -21.44 -21.09 36.50
C GLU A 46 -20.69 -21.00 35.17
N TRP A 47 -19.90 -22.03 34.86
CA TRP A 47 -19.18 -22.10 33.59
C TRP A 47 -20.12 -22.45 32.43
N ASN A 48 -20.12 -21.58 31.42
CA ASN A 48 -20.97 -21.58 30.23
C ASN A 48 -20.14 -21.84 28.96
N PHE A 49 -20.80 -22.24 27.87
CA PHE A 49 -20.17 -22.44 26.56
C PHE A 49 -20.93 -21.71 25.44
N ILE A 50 -20.19 -21.03 24.57
CA ILE A 50 -20.72 -20.34 23.39
C ILE A 50 -19.77 -20.50 22.19
N THR A 51 -20.28 -20.36 20.97
CA THR A 51 -19.45 -20.29 19.76
C THR A 51 -20.02 -19.20 18.86
N TYR A 52 -19.17 -18.25 18.46
CA TYR A 52 -19.60 -17.02 17.76
C TYR A 52 -18.47 -16.43 16.91
N GLY A 53 -18.83 -15.48 16.04
CA GLY A 53 -17.88 -14.68 15.27
C GLY A 53 -17.38 -15.26 13.95
N ASN A 54 -16.23 -14.77 13.52
CA ASN A 54 -15.65 -14.95 12.18
C ASN A 54 -15.48 -16.44 11.79
N GLY A 55 -16.04 -16.84 10.64
CA GLY A 55 -15.95 -18.23 10.16
C GLY A 55 -16.75 -19.28 10.97
N VAL A 56 -17.55 -18.89 11.96
CA VAL A 56 -18.53 -19.77 12.62
C VAL A 56 -19.78 -19.92 11.75
N LYS A 57 -20.38 -21.13 11.74
CA LYS A 57 -21.53 -21.47 10.89
C LYS A 57 -22.66 -22.04 11.77
N THR A 58 -23.60 -21.18 12.19
CA THR A 58 -24.70 -21.53 13.11
C THR A 58 -25.94 -22.11 12.42
N ASP A 59 -25.90 -22.27 11.10
CA ASP A 59 -27.04 -22.60 10.23
C ASP A 59 -27.34 -24.10 10.07
N ASP A 60 -26.39 -24.99 10.41
CA ASP A 60 -26.63 -26.45 10.41
C ASP A 60 -26.29 -27.11 11.77
N PRO A 61 -27.29 -27.31 12.66
CA PRO A 61 -27.09 -27.97 13.96
C PRO A 61 -26.74 -29.47 13.86
N LYS A 62 -26.68 -30.07 12.66
CA LYS A 62 -26.18 -31.44 12.46
C LYS A 62 -24.70 -31.50 12.11
N LYS A 63 -24.03 -30.36 11.93
CA LYS A 63 -22.60 -30.25 11.58
C LYS A 63 -21.78 -29.50 12.63
N ASN A 64 -22.12 -29.63 13.91
CA ASN A 64 -21.38 -28.92 14.95
C ASN A 64 -19.95 -29.46 15.10
N TYR A 65 -18.98 -28.80 14.45
CA TYR A 65 -17.54 -29.08 14.56
C TYR A 65 -16.87 -28.31 15.71
N THR A 66 -17.68 -27.75 16.62
CA THR A 66 -17.24 -27.02 17.81
C THR A 66 -17.90 -27.59 19.06
N GLY A 67 -17.16 -27.71 20.15
CA GLY A 67 -17.72 -28.25 21.39
C GLY A 67 -16.73 -28.38 22.53
N TYR A 68 -17.24 -28.86 23.66
CA TYR A 68 -16.47 -29.12 24.87
C TYR A 68 -16.77 -30.52 25.43
N GLU A 69 -15.83 -31.05 26.21
CA GLU A 69 -15.95 -32.27 27.00
C GLU A 69 -15.36 -32.03 28.39
N GLY A 70 -15.90 -32.69 29.43
CA GLY A 70 -15.65 -32.28 30.82
C GLY A 70 -16.57 -31.13 31.25
N ASN A 71 -16.49 -30.73 32.52
CA ASN A 71 -17.28 -29.65 33.08
C ASN A 71 -16.58 -29.10 34.33
N LEU A 72 -16.15 -27.84 34.31
CA LEU A 72 -15.48 -27.22 35.46
C LEU A 72 -16.42 -26.94 36.65
N ASN A 73 -17.73 -27.06 36.45
CA ASN A 73 -18.70 -27.05 37.55
C ASN A 73 -18.76 -28.39 38.32
N ASP A 74 -18.31 -29.50 37.72
CA ASP A 74 -18.41 -30.88 38.28
C ASP A 74 -17.06 -31.62 38.40
N GLY A 75 -15.94 -31.05 37.92
CA GLY A 75 -14.63 -31.71 37.93
C GLY A 75 -13.47 -30.86 37.39
N ASP A 76 -12.25 -31.41 37.45
CA ASP A 76 -11.00 -30.61 37.42
C ASP A 76 -10.50 -30.18 36.03
N TRP A 77 -11.26 -30.43 34.94
CA TRP A 77 -10.83 -30.14 33.56
C TRP A 77 -11.99 -29.90 32.58
N VAL A 78 -11.66 -29.21 31.48
CA VAL A 78 -12.49 -29.10 30.27
C VAL A 78 -11.61 -29.18 29.02
N ARG A 79 -12.01 -29.95 28.01
CA ARG A 79 -11.37 -30.01 26.70
C ARG A 79 -12.24 -29.33 25.67
N LEU A 80 -11.69 -28.34 24.97
CA LEU A 80 -12.37 -27.67 23.86
C LEU A 80 -11.88 -28.23 22.52
N THR A 81 -12.78 -28.24 21.53
CA THR A 81 -12.47 -28.60 20.14
C THR A 81 -13.13 -27.61 19.20
N ALA A 82 -12.37 -27.08 18.25
CA ALA A 82 -12.87 -26.44 17.04
C ALA A 82 -12.19 -27.11 15.84
N GLY A 83 -12.91 -27.93 15.08
CA GLY A 83 -12.35 -28.67 13.94
C GLY A 83 -12.96 -30.06 13.76
N GLY A 84 -12.85 -30.59 12.54
CA GLY A 84 -13.34 -31.93 12.20
C GLY A 84 -12.35 -33.02 12.59
N LEU A 85 -12.82 -34.00 13.36
CA LEU A 85 -12.07 -35.21 13.71
C LEU A 85 -12.42 -36.34 12.73
N THR A 86 -11.43 -37.10 12.26
CA THR A 86 -11.59 -38.40 11.58
C THR A 86 -10.78 -39.43 12.35
N ASP A 87 -11.43 -40.50 12.80
CA ASP A 87 -10.84 -41.55 13.66
C ASP A 87 -10.07 -41.02 14.90
N GLY A 88 -10.51 -39.86 15.41
CA GLY A 88 -9.91 -39.16 16.56
C GLY A 88 -8.78 -38.18 16.22
N VAL A 89 -8.40 -38.05 14.94
CA VAL A 89 -7.35 -37.14 14.46
C VAL A 89 -7.95 -35.90 13.79
N MET A 90 -7.39 -34.72 14.07
CA MET A 90 -7.77 -33.43 13.46
C MET A 90 -7.43 -33.41 11.97
N VAL A 91 -8.42 -33.14 11.10
CA VAL A 91 -8.24 -33.07 9.64
C VAL A 91 -8.73 -31.76 9.04
N GLY A 92 -7.85 -31.10 8.28
CA GLY A 92 -8.17 -29.89 7.54
C GLY A 92 -9.18 -30.12 6.41
N SER A 93 -10.25 -29.33 6.37
CA SER A 93 -11.09 -29.10 5.17
C SER A 93 -11.98 -27.86 5.32
N ASP A 94 -12.36 -27.24 4.20
CA ASP A 94 -13.20 -26.02 4.14
C ASP A 94 -14.62 -26.19 4.73
N LYS A 95 -15.00 -27.44 5.01
CA LYS A 95 -16.27 -27.83 5.62
C LYS A 95 -16.20 -27.87 7.14
N HIS A 96 -14.99 -28.03 7.70
CA HIS A 96 -14.72 -28.26 9.13
C HIS A 96 -13.93 -27.12 9.79
N ASN A 97 -13.65 -26.03 9.06
CA ASN A 97 -12.76 -24.92 9.44
C ASN A 97 -13.38 -23.86 10.36
N TRP A 98 -14.19 -24.28 11.34
CA TRP A 98 -15.03 -23.38 12.14
C TRP A 98 -14.20 -22.48 13.07
N GLY A 99 -14.55 -21.19 13.08
CA GLY A 99 -13.73 -20.13 13.66
C GLY A 99 -12.69 -19.58 12.68
N LYS A 100 -12.12 -18.43 13.05
CA LYS A 100 -11.07 -17.71 12.32
C LYS A 100 -10.52 -16.65 13.28
N LEU A 101 -9.28 -16.76 13.70
CA LEU A 101 -8.57 -15.62 14.29
C LEU A 101 -8.22 -14.63 13.18
N VAL A 102 -8.44 -13.34 13.42
CA VAL A 102 -8.10 -12.26 12.50
C VAL A 102 -7.50 -11.13 13.32
N PRO A 103 -6.15 -10.93 13.32
CA PRO A 103 -5.49 -9.94 14.17
C PRO A 103 -6.17 -8.57 14.13
N ALA A 104 -6.30 -7.96 12.96
CA ALA A 104 -6.89 -6.64 12.77
C ALA A 104 -8.38 -6.68 12.35
N SER A 105 -9.20 -7.53 12.98
CA SER A 105 -10.66 -7.54 12.82
C SER A 105 -11.33 -8.29 13.98
N PHE A 106 -12.60 -8.67 13.85
CA PHE A 106 -13.25 -9.60 14.77
C PHE A 106 -12.79 -11.04 14.56
N ASP A 107 -12.61 -11.77 15.67
CA ASP A 107 -12.31 -13.21 15.67
C ASP A 107 -13.61 -14.04 15.60
N GLY A 108 -13.47 -15.34 15.37
CA GLY A 108 -14.52 -16.32 15.64
C GLY A 108 -13.98 -17.55 16.33
N LEU A 109 -14.63 -17.94 17.41
CA LEU A 109 -14.07 -18.83 18.43
C LEU A 109 -15.17 -19.57 19.20
N SER A 110 -14.78 -20.69 19.79
CA SER A 110 -15.55 -21.40 20.83
C SER A 110 -15.01 -20.99 22.18
N PHE A 111 -15.84 -20.44 23.06
CA PHE A 111 -15.46 -19.89 24.36
C PHE A 111 -16.17 -20.65 25.48
N TYR A 112 -15.41 -21.13 26.46
CA TYR A 112 -15.90 -21.75 27.69
C TYR A 112 -15.53 -20.84 28.86
N TYR A 113 -16.52 -20.19 29.48
CA TYR A 113 -16.33 -18.96 30.22
C TYR A 113 -17.24 -18.83 31.46
N THR A 114 -16.91 -17.91 32.36
CA THR A 114 -17.79 -17.39 33.41
C THR A 114 -17.73 -15.86 33.42
N SER A 115 -18.73 -15.21 34.03
CA SER A 115 -18.72 -13.76 34.27
C SER A 115 -18.05 -13.41 35.61
N VAL A 116 -17.31 -12.31 35.62
CA VAL A 116 -16.75 -11.64 36.81
C VAL A 116 -17.31 -10.21 36.85
N PRO A 117 -17.84 -9.72 37.99
CA PRO A 117 -18.32 -8.34 38.08
C PRO A 117 -17.21 -7.33 37.78
N THR A 118 -17.53 -6.25 37.05
CA THR A 118 -16.57 -5.20 36.67
C THR A 118 -15.93 -4.48 37.87
N ASP A 119 -16.62 -4.47 39.02
CA ASP A 119 -16.17 -3.92 40.31
C ASP A 119 -15.24 -4.86 41.11
N LYS A 120 -14.83 -6.00 40.54
CA LYS A 120 -13.92 -6.97 41.16
C LYS A 120 -12.63 -7.14 40.38
N ASN A 121 -11.59 -7.53 41.11
CA ASN A 121 -10.30 -7.94 40.57
C ASN A 121 -10.25 -9.47 40.61
N PHE A 122 -9.42 -10.07 39.75
CA PHE A 122 -9.40 -11.52 39.56
C PHE A 122 -8.06 -12.04 39.04
N GLU A 123 -7.79 -13.32 39.28
CA GLU A 123 -6.78 -14.09 38.54
C GLU A 123 -7.41 -15.39 38.02
N LEU A 124 -7.34 -15.62 36.71
CA LEU A 124 -7.64 -16.89 36.05
C LEU A 124 -6.33 -17.51 35.57
N ARG A 125 -5.92 -18.63 36.17
CA ARG A 125 -4.76 -19.44 35.76
C ARG A 125 -5.20 -20.86 35.45
N ALA A 126 -4.63 -21.46 34.41
CA ALA A 126 -4.90 -22.85 34.04
C ALA A 126 -3.70 -23.51 33.36
N LYS A 127 -3.53 -24.81 33.59
CA LYS A 127 -2.66 -25.66 32.78
C LYS A 127 -3.33 -25.93 31.43
N VAL A 128 -2.68 -25.47 30.38
CA VAL A 128 -3.06 -25.71 28.98
C VAL A 128 -2.26 -26.90 28.45
N LYS A 129 -2.96 -27.93 27.99
CA LYS A 129 -2.40 -29.12 27.34
C LYS A 129 -2.90 -29.20 25.91
N VAL A 130 -1.98 -29.10 24.95
CA VAL A 130 -2.28 -29.17 23.51
C VAL A 130 -2.51 -30.63 23.14
N ASP A 131 -3.74 -30.99 22.76
CA ASP A 131 -4.04 -32.37 22.34
C ASP A 131 -3.66 -32.57 20.87
N GLN A 132 -4.13 -31.69 19.99
CA GLN A 132 -3.82 -31.71 18.55
C GLN A 132 -4.28 -30.44 17.84
N TRP A 133 -3.64 -30.11 16.71
CA TRP A 133 -4.08 -29.05 15.80
C TRP A 133 -3.63 -29.28 14.35
N TYR A 134 -4.12 -28.50 13.39
CA TYR A 134 -3.76 -28.58 11.97
C TYR A 134 -3.47 -27.17 11.42
N LEU A 135 -2.27 -26.92 10.88
CA LEU A 135 -1.93 -25.62 10.29
C LEU A 135 -2.70 -25.44 8.97
N THR A 136 -3.36 -24.30 8.78
CA THR A 136 -3.86 -23.85 7.48
C THR A 136 -3.20 -22.56 7.04
N ASN A 137 -3.54 -21.43 7.66
CA ASN A 137 -3.08 -20.11 7.24
C ASN A 137 -2.79 -19.15 8.41
N GLY A 138 -2.56 -19.69 9.62
CA GLY A 138 -2.30 -18.92 10.83
C GLY A 138 -3.54 -18.33 11.51
N GLN A 139 -4.74 -18.72 11.09
CA GLN A 139 -6.02 -18.27 11.66
C GLN A 139 -6.60 -19.29 12.66
N GLU A 140 -5.96 -20.45 12.75
CA GLU A 140 -6.00 -21.43 13.83
C GLU A 140 -5.32 -20.90 15.11
N GLY A 141 -5.89 -21.23 16.28
CA GLY A 141 -5.29 -20.89 17.57
C GLY A 141 -6.16 -21.18 18.78
N PHE A 142 -5.59 -20.99 19.98
CA PHE A 142 -6.23 -21.35 21.25
C PHE A 142 -5.62 -20.58 22.43
N GLY A 143 -6.34 -20.47 23.55
CA GLY A 143 -5.83 -19.67 24.66
C GLY A 143 -6.76 -19.51 25.86
N LEU A 144 -6.42 -18.55 26.71
CA LEU A 144 -7.31 -17.93 27.70
C LEU A 144 -7.72 -16.55 27.18
N MET A 145 -8.92 -16.09 27.53
CA MET A 145 -9.41 -14.75 27.17
C MET A 145 -10.15 -14.10 28.34
N ALA A 146 -9.91 -12.80 28.54
CA ALA A 146 -10.82 -11.88 29.21
C ALA A 146 -11.43 -10.95 28.16
N SER A 147 -12.75 -10.73 28.21
CA SER A 147 -13.52 -10.09 27.15
C SER A 147 -14.63 -9.19 27.72
N ASP A 148 -14.92 -8.08 27.05
CA ASP A 148 -15.92 -7.08 27.43
C ASP A 148 -17.36 -7.58 27.16
N LYS A 149 -17.59 -8.14 25.97
CA LYS A 149 -18.87 -8.75 25.53
C LYS A 149 -18.71 -10.27 25.36
N CYS A 150 -19.80 -11.01 25.44
CA CYS A 150 -19.86 -12.44 25.08
C CYS A 150 -20.85 -12.67 23.92
N GLY A 151 -20.45 -13.43 22.90
CA GLY A 151 -21.31 -13.71 21.73
C GLY A 151 -21.40 -12.58 20.70
N GLY A 152 -22.42 -12.65 19.84
CA GLY A 152 -22.69 -11.65 18.81
C GLY A 152 -21.80 -11.79 17.55
N SER A 153 -21.47 -10.65 16.93
CA SER A 153 -20.68 -10.57 15.69
C SER A 153 -19.24 -11.09 15.82
N GLY A 154 -18.69 -11.11 17.04
CA GLY A 154 -17.26 -11.31 17.31
C GLY A 154 -16.49 -10.02 17.59
N TRP A 155 -17.02 -8.84 17.22
CA TRP A 155 -16.39 -7.55 17.57
C TRP A 155 -16.42 -7.34 19.08
N ASN A 156 -15.25 -7.04 19.66
CA ASN A 156 -15.05 -7.03 21.11
C ASN A 156 -13.84 -6.21 21.54
N ASN A 157 -13.82 -5.77 22.80
CA ASN A 157 -12.57 -5.48 23.50
C ASN A 157 -12.15 -6.75 24.26
N SER A 158 -10.87 -7.13 24.21
CA SER A 158 -10.39 -8.37 24.85
C SER A 158 -8.88 -8.40 25.08
N TYR A 159 -8.46 -9.12 26.11
CA TYR A 159 -7.09 -9.62 26.26
C TYR A 159 -7.08 -11.14 26.09
N MET A 160 -6.25 -11.63 25.16
CA MET A 160 -6.07 -13.06 24.89
C MET A 160 -4.65 -13.50 25.21
N ALA A 161 -4.49 -14.52 26.05
CA ALA A 161 -3.26 -15.29 26.20
C ALA A 161 -3.30 -16.40 25.15
N LEU A 162 -2.59 -16.23 24.03
CA LEU A 162 -2.89 -16.88 22.77
C LEU A 162 -1.71 -17.69 22.22
N ALA A 163 -2.00 -18.88 21.69
CA ALA A 163 -1.16 -19.58 20.74
C ALA A 163 -1.81 -19.50 19.35
N SER A 164 -1.15 -18.83 18.41
CA SER A 164 -1.59 -18.48 17.05
C SER A 164 -0.34 -18.27 16.18
N GLN A 165 -0.46 -18.02 14.87
CA GLN A 165 0.64 -17.40 14.13
C GLN A 165 1.04 -16.09 14.80
N THR A 166 2.34 -15.93 15.08
CA THR A 166 2.93 -14.81 15.82
C THR A 166 4.02 -14.15 14.95
N ILE A 167 3.99 -12.82 14.84
CA ILE A 167 4.99 -12.05 14.08
C ILE A 167 5.53 -10.91 14.94
N TYR A 168 6.84 -10.87 15.20
CA TYR A 168 7.47 -9.83 16.01
C TYR A 168 8.91 -9.56 15.59
N ARG A 169 9.44 -8.39 15.96
CA ARG A 169 10.85 -8.02 15.72
C ARG A 169 11.65 -8.17 17.01
N PRO A 170 12.76 -8.93 17.03
CA PRO A 170 13.64 -9.03 18.18
C PRO A 170 14.58 -7.81 18.19
N GLY A 171 14.60 -7.08 19.30
CA GLY A 171 15.53 -5.97 19.51
C GLY A 171 16.98 -6.43 19.68
N LYS A 172 17.88 -5.47 19.88
CA LYS A 172 19.33 -5.69 20.01
C LYS A 172 19.74 -6.61 21.17
N ASP A 173 18.90 -6.63 22.20
CA ASP A 173 18.97 -7.41 23.43
C ASP A 173 18.06 -8.64 23.41
N GLY A 174 17.20 -8.77 22.39
CA GLY A 174 16.19 -9.81 22.22
C GLY A 174 14.77 -9.38 22.57
N GLU A 175 14.59 -8.24 23.25
CA GLU A 175 13.27 -7.73 23.67
C GLU A 175 12.40 -7.32 22.47
N PRO A 176 11.07 -7.48 22.49
CA PRO A 176 10.22 -7.16 21.34
C PRO A 176 10.20 -5.66 21.03
N THR A 177 10.49 -5.29 19.79
CA THR A 177 10.59 -3.89 19.37
C THR A 177 9.62 -3.52 18.24
N LYS A 178 9.26 -2.24 18.16
CA LYS A 178 8.58 -1.62 17.01
C LYS A 178 9.57 -1.01 16.00
N ASP A 179 10.87 -1.00 16.30
CA ASP A 179 11.92 -0.49 15.42
C ASP A 179 12.02 -1.37 14.16
N GLU A 180 11.66 -0.79 13.01
CA GLU A 180 11.56 -1.51 11.74
C GLU A 180 12.92 -1.88 11.11
N SER A 181 14.03 -1.37 11.65
CA SER A 181 15.38 -1.77 11.23
C SER A 181 15.75 -3.21 11.64
N TYR A 182 14.94 -3.84 12.50
CA TYR A 182 15.06 -5.24 12.88
C TYR A 182 14.15 -6.11 12.00
N ASN A 183 14.69 -7.22 11.50
CA ASN A 183 13.93 -8.18 10.69
C ASN A 183 12.84 -8.86 11.55
N PRO A 184 11.60 -9.01 11.04
CA PRO A 184 10.56 -9.74 11.73
C PRO A 184 10.83 -11.25 11.72
N ILE A 185 10.50 -11.91 12.83
CA ILE A 185 10.36 -13.35 12.99
C ILE A 185 8.90 -13.71 12.70
N LYS A 186 8.65 -14.77 11.92
CA LYS A 186 7.33 -15.39 11.74
C LYS A 186 7.33 -16.78 12.36
N GLN A 187 6.60 -16.98 13.45
CA GLN A 187 6.39 -18.32 14.05
C GLN A 187 5.11 -18.94 13.49
N ARG A 188 5.13 -20.25 13.15
CA ARG A 188 3.97 -20.96 12.56
C ARG A 188 2.78 -20.95 13.52
N LEU A 189 3.00 -21.47 14.73
CA LEU A 189 2.31 -21.07 15.94
C LEU A 189 3.38 -20.61 16.95
N GLY A 190 3.21 -19.39 17.46
CA GLY A 190 3.95 -18.82 18.59
C GLY A 190 3.12 -18.82 19.87
N ILE A 191 3.53 -18.01 20.86
CA ILE A 191 2.78 -17.74 22.10
C ILE A 191 2.88 -16.25 22.40
N GLU A 192 1.74 -15.57 22.50
CA GLU A 192 1.61 -14.11 22.56
C GLU A 192 0.46 -13.65 23.46
N VAL A 193 0.44 -12.35 23.76
CA VAL A 193 -0.78 -11.63 24.09
C VAL A 193 -1.32 -11.03 22.81
N ARG A 194 -2.64 -11.13 22.57
CA ARG A 194 -3.36 -10.23 21.66
C ARG A 194 -4.34 -9.37 22.43
N GLU A 195 -4.17 -8.05 22.32
CA GLU A 195 -5.08 -7.02 22.80
C GLU A 195 -6.01 -6.61 21.66
N LYS A 196 -7.29 -6.34 22.00
CA LYS A 196 -8.28 -5.69 21.12
C LYS A 196 -9.02 -4.65 21.93
N SER A 197 -9.15 -3.42 21.43
CA SER A 197 -9.66 -2.29 22.20
C SER A 197 -10.24 -1.16 21.34
N GLY A 198 -10.97 -0.24 22.00
CA GLY A 198 -11.51 0.98 21.40
C GLY A 198 -12.98 0.90 20.94
N LEU A 199 -13.63 -0.24 21.13
CA LEU A 199 -15.08 -0.37 20.91
C LEU A 199 -15.87 0.13 22.12
N THR A 200 -16.99 0.78 21.89
CA THR A 200 -17.88 1.34 22.91
C THR A 200 -19.35 1.15 22.51
N LYS A 201 -20.27 1.27 23.46
CA LYS A 201 -21.72 1.29 23.20
C LYS A 201 -22.15 2.31 22.12
N ASP A 202 -21.38 3.38 21.91
CA ASP A 202 -21.69 4.43 20.94
C ASP A 202 -21.16 4.15 19.51
N ASN A 203 -20.15 3.28 19.35
CA ASN A 203 -19.54 2.98 18.04
C ASN A 203 -19.79 1.54 17.54
N ILE A 204 -20.19 0.62 18.42
CA ILE A 204 -20.30 -0.81 18.10
C ILE A 204 -21.31 -1.13 16.99
N GLU A 205 -22.42 -0.40 16.89
CA GLU A 205 -23.45 -0.64 15.85
C GLU A 205 -22.90 -0.40 14.44
N ALA A 206 -22.28 0.75 14.21
CA ALA A 206 -21.63 1.08 12.94
C ALA A 206 -20.41 0.18 12.64
N VAL A 207 -19.68 -0.30 13.66
CA VAL A 207 -18.61 -1.29 13.50
C VAL A 207 -19.16 -2.68 13.13
N GLU A 208 -20.29 -3.11 13.71
CA GLU A 208 -20.97 -4.37 13.38
C GLU A 208 -21.61 -4.31 11.97
N ASP A 209 -22.10 -3.15 11.52
CA ASP A 209 -22.56 -2.90 10.13
C ASP A 209 -21.41 -2.71 9.11
N GLY A 210 -20.18 -2.49 9.58
CA GLY A 210 -18.98 -2.46 8.74
C GLY A 210 -18.56 -1.09 8.20
N ASP A 211 -18.80 0.00 8.95
CA ASP A 211 -18.20 1.32 8.70
C ASP A 211 -16.67 1.23 8.83
N ARG A 212 -15.99 1.13 7.68
CA ARG A 212 -14.54 0.90 7.62
C ARG A 212 -13.73 2.14 7.97
N GLU A 213 -14.26 3.34 7.77
CA GLU A 213 -13.59 4.58 8.15
C GLU A 213 -13.62 4.74 9.67
N LEU A 214 -14.76 4.45 10.31
CA LEU A 214 -14.86 4.39 11.76
C LEU A 214 -13.97 3.29 12.34
N ILE A 215 -14.02 2.05 11.82
CA ILE A 215 -13.19 0.92 12.27
C ILE A 215 -11.71 1.31 12.29
N SER A 216 -11.18 1.90 11.21
CA SER A 216 -9.77 2.29 11.12
C SER A 216 -9.34 3.38 12.12
N LYS A 217 -10.29 4.15 12.65
CA LYS A 217 -10.05 5.24 13.62
C LYS A 217 -10.27 4.83 15.07
N VAL A 218 -11.17 3.88 15.35
CA VAL A 218 -11.55 3.49 16.72
C VAL A 218 -11.01 2.14 17.15
N PHE A 219 -10.85 1.17 16.25
CA PHE A 219 -10.47 -0.19 16.63
C PHE A 219 -8.96 -0.42 16.58
N SER A 220 -8.40 -0.81 17.73
CA SER A 220 -7.00 -1.21 17.86
C SER A 220 -6.90 -2.72 18.08
N SER A 221 -5.86 -3.34 17.52
CA SER A 221 -5.35 -4.61 18.02
C SER A 221 -3.83 -4.56 18.10
N THR A 222 -3.27 -5.04 19.22
CA THR A 222 -1.81 -5.07 19.45
C THR A 222 -1.37 -6.47 19.89
N GLU A 223 -0.15 -6.86 19.52
CA GLU A 223 0.40 -8.18 19.80
C GLU A 223 1.72 -8.04 20.58
N TYR A 224 1.96 -8.96 21.51
CA TYR A 224 3.19 -9.00 22.30
C TYR A 224 3.62 -10.46 22.56
N PRO A 225 4.79 -10.93 22.06
CA PRO A 225 5.22 -12.32 22.23
C PRO A 225 5.56 -12.60 23.70
N LEU A 226 5.02 -13.70 24.23
CA LEU A 226 5.25 -14.18 25.59
C LEU A 226 6.40 -15.20 25.65
N GLU A 227 6.57 -16.01 24.60
CA GLU A 227 7.71 -16.94 24.48
C GLU A 227 8.77 -16.37 23.52
N GLN A 228 9.79 -15.76 24.11
CA GLN A 228 10.82 -14.98 23.40
C GLN A 228 12.16 -15.72 23.28
N ARG A 229 12.31 -16.90 23.92
CA ARG A 229 13.58 -17.66 23.95
C ARG A 229 13.98 -18.26 22.60
N TYR A 230 13.09 -18.20 21.61
CA TYR A 230 13.26 -18.78 20.27
C TYR A 230 13.11 -17.70 19.18
N PRO A 231 14.06 -16.75 19.07
CA PRO A 231 13.96 -15.60 18.16
C PRO A 231 14.33 -15.95 16.70
N ASN A 232 13.68 -16.98 16.13
CA ASN A 232 13.87 -17.45 14.75
C ASN A 232 12.53 -17.94 14.18
N GLU A 233 12.37 -17.94 12.85
CA GLU A 233 11.25 -18.64 12.20
C GLU A 233 11.24 -20.10 12.65
N SER A 234 10.13 -20.53 13.25
CA SER A 234 10.00 -21.83 13.92
C SER A 234 8.52 -22.15 14.17
N ASN A 235 8.22 -23.37 14.60
CA ASN A 235 6.94 -23.69 15.24
C ASN A 235 7.18 -23.97 16.72
N LEU A 236 6.58 -23.19 17.62
CA LEU A 236 6.73 -23.40 19.05
C LEU A 236 5.88 -24.57 19.52
N ILE A 237 4.67 -24.71 18.99
CA ILE A 237 3.64 -25.62 19.51
C ILE A 237 3.76 -27.02 18.88
N GLY A 238 3.79 -28.05 19.72
CA GLY A 238 3.80 -29.46 19.30
C GLY A 238 2.41 -30.00 18.93
N ASN A 239 2.33 -31.29 18.62
CA ASN A 239 1.07 -32.01 18.30
C ASN A 239 0.29 -31.47 17.08
N PHE A 240 0.97 -30.90 16.09
CA PHE A 240 0.39 -30.65 14.77
C PHE A 240 0.13 -31.97 14.01
N THR A 241 -0.94 -32.06 13.23
CA THR A 241 -1.36 -33.27 12.51
C THR A 241 -1.00 -33.28 11.02
N ASN A 242 -0.41 -32.20 10.50
CA ASN A 242 -0.01 -32.07 9.09
C ASN A 242 1.44 -31.56 8.92
N GLU A 243 2.10 -31.98 7.83
CA GLU A 243 3.49 -31.61 7.54
C GLU A 243 3.70 -30.10 7.36
N ALA A 244 2.66 -29.29 7.13
CA ALA A 244 2.79 -27.82 7.07
C ALA A 244 3.19 -27.18 8.43
N GLY A 245 2.87 -27.84 9.56
CA GLY A 245 3.32 -27.43 10.90
C GLY A 245 4.78 -27.81 11.22
N LYS A 246 5.53 -28.38 10.26
CA LYS A 246 6.85 -28.98 10.49
C LYS A 246 7.95 -28.11 9.90
N LEU A 247 8.85 -27.62 10.75
CA LEU A 247 10.12 -27.00 10.38
C LEU A 247 11.27 -27.75 11.05
N ASP A 248 12.48 -27.61 10.51
CA ASP A 248 13.69 -28.29 11.00
C ASP A 248 14.10 -27.89 12.44
N ASN A 249 13.49 -26.83 12.99
CA ASN A 249 13.80 -26.22 14.28
C ASN A 249 12.59 -26.10 15.22
N ASN A 250 11.55 -26.94 15.04
CA ASN A 250 10.38 -26.96 15.92
C ASN A 250 10.75 -27.18 17.41
N VAL A 251 10.12 -26.43 18.31
CA VAL A 251 10.36 -26.50 19.77
C VAL A 251 9.50 -27.58 20.44
N ASN A 252 8.27 -27.77 19.97
CA ASN A 252 7.31 -28.79 20.43
C ASN A 252 6.82 -28.62 21.88
N ILE A 253 6.51 -27.39 22.27
CA ILE A 253 5.81 -27.04 23.51
C ILE A 253 4.39 -27.64 23.44
N THR A 254 4.04 -28.50 24.40
CA THR A 254 2.74 -29.21 24.44
C THR A 254 1.98 -29.03 25.76
N GLU A 255 2.65 -28.57 26.82
CA GLU A 255 2.04 -28.21 28.09
C GLU A 255 2.66 -26.91 28.64
N MET A 256 1.82 -26.06 29.24
CA MET A 256 2.20 -24.75 29.81
C MET A 256 1.12 -24.27 30.79
N TYR A 257 1.44 -23.28 31.63
CA TYR A 257 0.41 -22.44 32.25
C TYR A 257 0.24 -21.15 31.47
N LEU A 258 -1.00 -20.69 31.40
CA LEU A 258 -1.38 -19.34 31.02
C LEU A 258 -2.18 -18.72 32.17
N THR A 259 -1.98 -17.42 32.38
CA THR A 259 -2.73 -16.62 33.36
C THR A 259 -3.27 -15.35 32.69
N ILE A 260 -4.50 -14.97 33.04
CA ILE A 260 -5.03 -13.62 32.81
C ILE A 260 -5.66 -13.12 34.11
N GLY A 261 -5.36 -11.88 34.49
CA GLY A 261 -6.00 -11.25 35.65
C GLY A 261 -6.27 -9.76 35.44
N LYS A 262 -7.08 -9.21 36.35
CA LYS A 262 -7.28 -7.77 36.57
C LYS A 262 -6.85 -7.47 37.99
N ASN A 263 -6.00 -6.45 38.16
CA ASN A 263 -5.65 -5.88 39.46
C ASN A 263 -5.88 -4.36 39.46
N ASN A 264 -5.62 -3.68 40.57
CA ASN A 264 -5.78 -2.22 40.71
C ASN A 264 -5.00 -1.37 39.69
N THR A 265 -3.92 -1.90 39.11
CA THR A 265 -3.15 -1.24 38.04
C THR A 265 -3.81 -1.43 36.67
N GLY A 266 -4.46 -2.56 36.44
CA GLY A 266 -5.06 -2.93 35.17
C GLY A 266 -4.97 -4.43 34.90
N TYR A 267 -5.12 -4.82 33.64
CA TYR A 267 -5.03 -6.21 33.22
C TYR A 267 -3.58 -6.71 33.10
N TYR A 268 -3.35 -7.99 33.36
CA TYR A 268 -2.08 -8.64 33.12
C TYR A 268 -2.28 -10.02 32.50
N VAL A 269 -1.32 -10.43 31.67
CA VAL A 269 -1.31 -11.71 30.97
C VAL A 269 0.06 -12.37 31.13
N SER A 270 0.09 -13.64 31.52
CA SER A 270 1.34 -14.36 31.83
C SER A 270 1.43 -15.73 31.17
N TYR A 271 2.68 -16.16 30.97
CA TYR A 271 3.07 -17.46 30.43
C TYR A 271 4.14 -18.13 31.31
N GLU A 272 4.04 -19.45 31.46
CA GLU A 272 5.02 -20.30 32.16
C GLU A 272 5.13 -21.67 31.43
N PRO A 273 6.28 -22.04 30.83
CA PRO A 273 6.50 -23.34 30.21
C PRO A 273 6.68 -24.46 31.24
N LEU A 274 6.12 -25.64 30.96
CA LEU A 274 6.34 -26.84 31.77
C LEU A 274 7.61 -27.62 31.37
N ASP A 275 8.68 -26.89 31.04
CA ASP A 275 9.99 -27.43 30.65
C ASP A 275 11.00 -27.54 31.81
N GLY A 276 10.64 -27.01 32.99
CA GLY A 276 11.48 -27.01 34.19
C GLY A 276 12.58 -25.93 34.23
N THR A 277 12.58 -24.99 33.29
CA THR A 277 13.54 -23.86 33.27
C THR A 277 13.24 -22.78 34.30
N GLY A 278 11.99 -22.64 34.73
CA GLY A 278 11.52 -21.53 35.57
C GLY A 278 11.45 -20.18 34.84
N TYR A 279 11.41 -20.22 33.50
CA TYR A 279 11.08 -19.04 32.69
C TYR A 279 9.64 -18.60 32.96
N THR A 280 9.38 -17.30 32.91
CA THR A 280 8.02 -16.75 32.86
C THR A 280 8.07 -15.35 32.26
N THR A 281 7.02 -15.00 31.52
CA THR A 281 6.83 -13.67 30.93
C THR A 281 5.47 -13.15 31.34
N THR A 282 5.40 -11.90 31.80
CA THR A 282 4.15 -11.22 32.15
C THR A 282 4.10 -9.88 31.45
N LYS A 283 2.99 -9.62 30.76
CA LYS A 283 2.66 -8.32 30.16
C LYS A 283 1.60 -7.63 31.01
N GLN A 284 1.92 -6.45 31.55
CA GLN A 284 0.98 -5.59 32.26
C GLN A 284 0.40 -4.54 31.30
N TYR A 285 -0.90 -4.27 31.46
CA TYR A 285 -1.67 -3.17 30.89
C TYR A 285 -2.21 -2.30 32.03
N TYR A 286 -2.44 -1.01 31.76
CA TYR A 286 -2.60 0.02 32.81
C TYR A 286 -3.98 0.71 32.79
N GLU A 287 -4.97 0.13 32.09
CA GLU A 287 -6.32 0.68 31.98
C GLU A 287 -7.35 -0.36 32.48
N PRO A 288 -7.77 -0.31 33.77
CA PRO A 288 -8.60 -1.36 34.41
C PRO A 288 -10.05 -1.43 33.92
N ASP A 289 -10.50 -0.40 33.18
CA ASP A 289 -11.87 -0.23 32.69
C ASP A 289 -11.99 -0.49 31.16
N ILE A 290 -10.91 -0.95 30.50
CA ILE A 290 -10.88 -1.13 29.04
C ILE A 290 -11.78 -2.28 28.54
N LEU A 291 -12.18 -3.19 29.45
CA LEU A 291 -13.13 -4.28 29.18
C LEU A 291 -14.48 -4.07 29.90
N SER A 292 -14.92 -2.83 30.07
CA SER A 292 -16.28 -2.50 30.56
C SER A 292 -17.00 -1.45 29.69
N GLN A 293 -16.62 -1.38 28.41
CA GLN A 293 -17.11 -0.38 27.44
C GLN A 293 -18.34 -0.87 26.65
N LEU A 294 -18.57 -2.19 26.60
CA LEU A 294 -19.68 -2.86 25.91
C LEU A 294 -20.65 -3.54 26.91
N ASP A 295 -20.15 -4.26 27.92
CA ASP A 295 -20.90 -4.61 29.14
C ASP A 295 -20.36 -3.76 30.31
N SER A 296 -21.23 -3.04 31.01
CA SER A 296 -20.81 -2.23 32.17
C SER A 296 -20.69 -3.05 33.46
N ASP A 297 -21.26 -4.25 33.47
CA ASP A 297 -21.61 -4.99 34.69
C ASP A 297 -20.74 -6.25 34.83
N ASN A 298 -20.30 -6.86 33.72
CA ASN A 298 -19.50 -8.09 33.69
C ASN A 298 -18.27 -7.99 32.78
N VAL A 299 -17.18 -8.64 33.18
CA VAL A 299 -16.08 -9.09 32.32
C VAL A 299 -16.22 -10.60 32.14
N TYR A 300 -16.10 -11.11 30.92
CA TYR A 300 -16.23 -12.53 30.61
C TYR A 300 -14.84 -13.18 30.50
N VAL A 301 -14.56 -14.19 31.34
CA VAL A 301 -13.23 -14.81 31.47
C VAL A 301 -13.31 -16.32 31.22
N GLY A 302 -12.33 -16.87 30.52
CA GLY A 302 -12.30 -18.32 30.25
C GLY A 302 -11.30 -18.79 29.20
N PHE A 303 -11.64 -19.90 28.55
CA PHE A 303 -10.78 -20.65 27.63
C PHE A 303 -11.38 -20.67 26.23
N PHE A 304 -10.55 -20.58 25.18
CA PHE A 304 -11.04 -20.60 23.80
C PHE A 304 -10.22 -21.45 22.84
N VAL A 305 -10.88 -21.89 21.77
CA VAL A 305 -10.28 -22.48 20.57
C VAL A 305 -10.92 -21.88 19.31
N SER A 306 -10.12 -21.66 18.28
CA SER A 306 -10.52 -21.23 16.94
C SER A 306 -9.81 -22.12 15.92
N ARG A 307 -10.56 -22.65 14.94
CA ARG A 307 -10.10 -23.36 13.75
C ARG A 307 -9.01 -24.42 13.97
N PHE A 308 -9.38 -25.68 13.76
CA PHE A 308 -8.50 -26.84 13.80
C PHE A 308 -7.60 -26.94 15.05
N ALA A 309 -8.16 -26.70 16.24
CA ALA A 309 -7.49 -26.86 17.52
C ALA A 309 -8.31 -27.73 18.49
N GLN A 310 -7.65 -28.63 19.21
CA GLN A 310 -8.18 -29.37 20.34
C GLN A 310 -7.22 -29.27 21.52
N VAL A 311 -7.73 -28.81 22.67
CA VAL A 311 -6.93 -28.40 23.83
C VAL A 311 -7.66 -28.74 25.12
N THR A 312 -6.94 -29.37 26.06
CA THR A 312 -7.41 -29.66 27.42
C THR A 312 -6.90 -28.61 28.39
N TYR A 313 -7.82 -28.01 29.14
CA TYR A 313 -7.57 -27.06 30.23
C TYR A 313 -7.82 -27.76 31.56
N SER A 314 -6.89 -27.63 32.50
CA SER A 314 -6.87 -28.35 33.80
C SER A 314 -6.10 -27.56 34.85
N ASP A 315 -6.11 -27.97 36.12
CA ASP A 315 -5.50 -27.21 37.23
C ASP A 315 -5.95 -25.73 37.21
N VAL A 316 -7.28 -25.54 37.12
CA VAL A 316 -7.91 -24.24 36.93
C VAL A 316 -8.13 -23.56 38.28
N THR A 317 -7.47 -22.42 38.48
CA THR A 317 -7.77 -21.50 39.58
C THR A 317 -8.38 -20.23 39.03
N LEU A 318 -9.60 -19.90 39.48
CA LEU A 318 -10.21 -18.60 39.33
C LEU A 318 -10.42 -18.01 40.73
N ASP A 319 -9.62 -17.02 41.08
CA ASP A 319 -9.83 -16.20 42.26
C ASP A 319 -10.54 -14.90 41.86
N ILE A 320 -11.54 -14.50 42.64
CA ILE A 320 -12.30 -13.25 42.45
C ILE A 320 -12.37 -12.56 43.80
N HIS A 321 -11.70 -11.42 43.91
CA HIS A 321 -11.50 -10.71 45.16
C HIS A 321 -11.89 -9.23 45.05
N ASP A 322 -11.99 -8.58 46.20
CA ASP A 322 -12.31 -7.16 46.26
C ASP A 322 -11.05 -6.32 45.96
N PRO A 323 -11.15 -5.23 45.16
CA PRO A 323 -10.02 -4.35 44.85
C PRO A 323 -9.26 -3.81 46.08
N ALA A 324 -9.88 -3.75 47.26
CA ALA A 324 -9.22 -3.39 48.51
C ALA A 324 -8.23 -4.45 49.07
N GLN A 325 -8.10 -5.62 48.43
CA GLN A 325 -7.14 -6.67 48.78
C GLN A 325 -5.82 -6.56 47.98
N ASP A 326 -5.85 -5.86 46.85
CA ASP A 326 -4.70 -5.64 45.97
C ASP A 326 -3.78 -4.51 46.48
N PRO A 327 -2.52 -4.44 46.00
CA PRO A 327 -1.69 -3.24 46.11
C PRO A 327 -2.35 -1.99 45.52
N GLU A 328 -1.90 -0.80 45.93
CA GLU A 328 -2.31 0.45 45.28
C GLU A 328 -1.93 0.46 43.78
N ALA A 329 -2.78 1.08 42.95
CA ALA A 329 -2.58 1.18 41.51
C ALA A 329 -1.24 1.83 41.15
N ILE A 330 -0.41 1.15 40.37
CA ILE A 330 0.85 1.70 39.87
C ILE A 330 0.52 2.64 38.69
N PRO A 331 0.97 3.91 38.69
CA PRO A 331 0.75 4.80 37.55
C PRO A 331 1.31 4.22 36.25
N HIS A 332 0.61 4.43 35.13
CA HIS A 332 1.12 4.05 33.81
C HIS A 332 2.54 4.62 33.61
N PRO A 333 3.55 3.79 33.31
CA PRO A 333 4.90 4.27 33.06
C PRO A 333 4.89 5.20 31.85
N ILE A 334 5.61 6.33 31.95
CA ILE A 334 5.75 7.24 30.82
C ILE A 334 6.82 6.69 29.89
N GLU A 335 6.47 6.46 28.62
CA GLU A 335 7.38 5.98 27.59
C GLU A 335 8.29 7.12 27.09
N GLU A 336 9.60 6.92 27.14
CA GLU A 336 10.61 7.86 26.66
C GLU A 336 10.94 7.59 25.18
N LEU A 337 10.22 8.24 24.27
CA LEU A 337 10.39 8.07 22.83
C LEU A 337 11.58 8.89 22.29
N PRO A 338 12.36 8.37 21.33
CA PRO A 338 13.33 9.16 20.60
C PRO A 338 12.65 10.21 19.71
N VAL A 339 13.29 11.37 19.55
CA VAL A 339 12.94 12.31 18.47
C VAL A 339 13.33 11.66 17.14
N ASN A 340 12.32 11.22 16.40
CA ASN A 340 12.42 10.74 15.04
C ASN A 340 12.01 11.88 14.12
N ALA A 341 12.90 12.26 13.21
CA ALA A 341 12.60 13.23 12.16
C ALA A 341 13.47 12.94 10.93
N SER A 342 12.96 13.24 9.74
CA SER A 342 13.59 12.85 8.47
C SER A 342 13.17 13.74 7.32
N ILE A 343 14.06 13.88 6.33
CA ILE A 343 13.79 14.57 5.07
C ILE A 343 13.34 13.52 4.05
N SER A 344 12.05 13.49 3.76
CA SER A 344 11.41 12.46 2.93
C SER A 344 11.55 12.71 1.42
N SER A 345 11.40 13.96 0.95
CA SER A 345 11.43 14.32 -0.48
C SER A 345 12.72 13.89 -1.18
N GLU A 346 12.63 13.46 -2.45
CA GLU A 346 13.65 12.62 -3.08
C GLU A 346 15.07 13.21 -3.19
N ALA A 347 16.07 12.32 -3.28
CA ALA A 347 17.48 12.72 -3.43
C ALA A 347 17.85 13.16 -4.86
N THR A 348 16.98 12.91 -5.83
CA THR A 348 17.09 13.37 -7.23
C THR A 348 15.72 13.79 -7.73
N THR A 349 15.66 14.81 -8.58
CA THR A 349 14.44 15.20 -9.31
C THR A 349 14.79 15.69 -10.71
N ASN A 350 13.80 15.63 -11.61
CA ASN A 350 13.82 16.24 -12.92
C ASN A 350 13.27 17.68 -12.94
N SER A 351 12.80 18.23 -11.82
CA SER A 351 12.22 19.58 -11.73
C SER A 351 13.15 20.56 -11.01
N SER A 352 13.17 21.81 -11.47
CA SER A 352 13.75 22.94 -10.72
C SER A 352 12.82 23.36 -9.57
N ASP A 353 11.51 23.46 -9.83
CA ASP A 353 10.50 23.71 -8.80
C ASP A 353 10.34 22.44 -7.94
N TYR A 354 10.73 22.52 -6.67
CA TYR A 354 10.89 21.37 -5.79
C TYR A 354 10.18 21.57 -4.45
N ASN A 355 9.35 20.58 -4.10
CA ASN A 355 8.67 20.52 -2.81
C ASN A 355 9.52 19.68 -1.83
N PHE A 356 10.33 20.39 -1.04
CA PHE A 356 11.07 19.81 0.06
C PHE A 356 10.10 19.32 1.16
N THR A 357 10.26 18.10 1.66
CA THR A 357 9.39 17.54 2.71
C THR A 357 10.16 17.04 3.92
N PHE A 358 9.58 17.29 5.11
CA PHE A 358 10.15 16.94 6.41
C PHE A 358 9.06 16.40 7.34
N ASP A 359 9.33 15.25 7.94
CA ASP A 359 8.42 14.57 8.87
C ASP A 359 9.06 14.48 10.25
N SER A 360 8.26 14.53 11.32
CA SER A 360 8.72 14.21 12.68
C SER A 360 7.61 13.62 13.55
N ASN A 361 7.97 12.80 14.53
CA ASN A 361 7.06 12.34 15.59
C ASN A 361 6.81 13.38 16.71
N ALA A 362 7.14 14.66 16.47
CA ALA A 362 7.14 15.73 17.44
C ALA A 362 6.65 17.06 16.85
N ASP A 363 5.82 17.80 17.60
CA ASP A 363 5.60 19.22 17.31
C ASP A 363 6.89 20.01 17.59
N GLY A 364 7.20 20.99 16.76
CA GLY A 364 8.36 21.86 16.95
C GLY A 364 8.50 22.91 15.86
N VAL A 365 9.69 23.50 15.76
CA VAL A 365 10.01 24.50 14.73
C VAL A 365 11.21 24.01 13.92
N ALA A 366 11.10 24.05 12.59
CA ALA A 366 12.15 23.72 11.66
C ALA A 366 12.60 24.96 10.87
N ASN A 367 13.89 25.28 10.94
CA ASN A 367 14.54 26.25 10.08
C ASN A 367 15.18 25.50 8.90
N VAL A 368 14.64 25.67 7.70
CA VAL A 368 15.06 24.99 6.47
C VAL A 368 16.04 25.89 5.72
N TYR A 369 17.28 25.44 5.60
CA TYR A 369 18.32 26.12 4.83
C TYR A 369 18.59 25.37 3.53
N GLU A 370 18.80 26.10 2.43
CA GLU A 370 19.27 25.58 1.15
C GLU A 370 20.59 26.25 0.78
N ASN A 371 21.61 25.46 0.44
CA ASN A 371 22.95 25.92 0.05
C ASN A 371 23.67 26.85 1.08
N GLY A 372 23.12 26.99 2.29
CA GLY A 372 23.61 27.84 3.38
C GLY A 372 22.71 29.05 3.70
N GLU A 373 21.77 29.39 2.81
CA GLU A 373 20.77 30.45 3.01
C GLU A 373 19.52 29.90 3.69
N LEU A 374 18.85 30.70 4.53
CA LEU A 374 17.60 30.31 5.21
C LEU A 374 16.42 30.57 4.27
N ILE A 375 15.83 29.53 3.70
CA ILE A 375 14.69 29.66 2.77
C ILE A 375 13.34 29.69 3.49
N SER A 376 13.22 29.05 4.66
CA SER A 376 11.96 29.05 5.43
C SER A 376 12.15 28.71 6.91
N THR A 377 11.23 29.19 7.74
CA THR A 377 11.01 28.74 9.12
C THR A 377 9.56 28.28 9.23
N VAL A 378 9.35 27.02 9.58
CA VAL A 378 8.02 26.37 9.62
C VAL A 378 7.75 25.73 10.97
N ASP A 379 6.50 25.81 11.41
CA ASP A 379 5.99 24.94 12.47
C ASP A 379 5.83 23.52 11.92
N VAL A 380 6.37 22.53 12.62
CA VAL A 380 6.24 21.10 12.32
C VAL A 380 5.21 20.51 13.27
N LYS A 381 4.35 19.61 12.75
CA LYS A 381 3.36 18.86 13.53
C LYS A 381 3.69 17.38 13.60
N ALA A 382 3.42 16.79 14.76
CA ALA A 382 3.74 15.39 15.02
C ALA A 382 2.95 14.45 14.10
N ASN A 383 3.68 13.73 13.25
CA ASN A 383 3.20 12.78 12.24
C ASN A 383 2.46 13.43 11.05
N GLU A 384 2.66 14.72 10.81
CA GLU A 384 2.19 15.42 9.59
C GLU A 384 3.39 15.80 8.70
N THR A 385 3.26 15.62 7.39
CA THR A 385 4.31 15.97 6.42
C THR A 385 4.40 17.47 6.21
N THR A 386 5.45 18.09 6.74
CA THR A 386 5.73 19.51 6.54
C THR A 386 6.34 19.73 5.15
N LYS A 387 5.80 20.67 4.36
CA LYS A 387 6.20 20.92 2.96
C LYS A 387 6.74 22.35 2.80
N VAL A 388 7.83 22.51 2.05
CA VAL A 388 8.44 23.81 1.69
C VAL A 388 8.78 23.80 0.20
N SER A 389 8.18 24.69 -0.58
CA SER A 389 8.49 24.86 -2.00
C SER A 389 9.72 25.76 -2.18
N THR A 390 10.63 25.40 -3.09
CA THR A 390 11.84 26.16 -3.44
C THR A 390 12.24 25.90 -4.91
N LYS A 391 13.26 26.61 -5.41
CA LYS A 391 13.85 26.42 -6.75
C LYS A 391 15.29 25.91 -6.66
N LEU A 392 15.53 24.73 -7.22
CA LEU A 392 16.83 24.07 -7.29
C LEU A 392 17.70 24.63 -8.42
N ASN A 393 19.01 24.75 -8.15
CA ASN A 393 20.02 25.03 -9.18
C ASN A 393 20.40 23.74 -9.93
N VAL A 394 20.79 23.83 -11.20
CA VAL A 394 21.36 22.69 -11.93
C VAL A 394 22.68 22.27 -11.29
N GLY A 395 22.74 21.06 -10.75
CA GLY A 395 23.85 20.57 -9.93
C GLY A 395 23.39 19.91 -8.63
N GLU A 396 24.17 20.12 -7.56
CA GLU A 396 23.90 19.60 -6.23
C GLU A 396 23.42 20.72 -5.29
N ASN A 397 22.21 20.59 -4.74
CA ASN A 397 21.65 21.51 -3.75
C ASN A 397 21.67 20.83 -2.36
N ILE A 398 22.13 21.56 -1.34
CA ILE A 398 22.37 21.02 0.00
C ILE A 398 21.38 21.62 0.99
N PHE A 399 20.39 20.81 1.38
CA PHE A 399 19.42 21.16 2.39
C PHE A 399 19.95 20.83 3.79
N ASN A 400 19.76 21.76 4.72
CA ASN A 400 20.01 21.57 6.15
C ASN A 400 18.79 22.04 6.94
N VAL A 401 18.08 21.12 7.58
CA VAL A 401 16.97 21.45 8.48
C VAL A 401 17.47 21.47 9.91
N LYS A 402 17.38 22.61 10.58
CA LYS A 402 17.55 22.71 12.03
C LYS A 402 16.18 22.60 12.68
N PHE A 403 15.88 21.42 13.21
CA PHE A 403 14.61 21.14 13.88
C PHE A 403 14.82 21.13 15.40
N LYS A 404 14.01 21.91 16.12
CA LYS A 404 13.89 21.81 17.57
C LYS A 404 12.45 21.41 17.94
N PRO A 405 12.25 20.27 18.64
CA PRO A 405 10.97 19.94 19.27
C PRO A 405 10.49 21.01 20.26
N THR A 406 9.19 21.09 20.45
CA THR A 406 8.55 21.94 21.47
C THR A 406 8.89 21.40 22.86
N ASP A 407 9.43 22.25 23.74
CA ASP A 407 9.87 21.87 25.09
C ASP A 407 8.72 21.23 25.89
N GLY A 408 8.86 19.94 26.23
CA GLY A 408 7.86 19.19 26.97
C GLY A 408 6.69 18.63 26.14
N PHE A 409 6.81 18.59 24.80
CA PHE A 409 5.87 17.89 23.92
C PHE A 409 5.64 16.42 24.33
N LYS A 410 4.39 15.96 24.17
CA LYS A 410 3.96 14.61 24.49
C LYS A 410 3.33 13.96 23.25
N PRO A 411 3.99 12.99 22.61
CA PRO A 411 3.43 12.29 21.45
C PRO A 411 2.12 11.54 21.76
N SER A 412 1.88 11.19 23.02
CA SER A 412 0.62 10.61 23.50
C SER A 412 0.40 10.89 25.00
N LYS A 413 -0.78 10.52 25.51
CA LYS A 413 -1.17 10.61 26.95
C LYS A 413 -0.10 10.04 27.91
N TYR A 414 0.63 9.01 27.47
CA TYR A 414 1.58 8.25 28.28
C TYR A 414 3.02 8.26 27.73
N SER A 415 3.37 9.20 26.85
CA SER A 415 4.75 9.31 26.32
C SER A 415 5.30 10.74 26.38
N VAL A 416 6.63 10.83 26.38
CA VAL A 416 7.41 12.08 26.25
C VAL A 416 8.56 11.83 25.29
N LEU A 417 9.12 12.90 24.72
CA LEU A 417 10.40 12.80 24.03
C LEU A 417 11.54 12.71 25.05
N ASN A 418 12.53 11.87 24.77
CA ASN A 418 13.76 11.75 25.58
C ASN A 418 14.78 12.89 25.35
N ASN A 419 14.47 13.82 24.45
CA ASN A 419 15.36 14.89 24.03
C ASN A 419 14.55 16.03 23.38
N TYR A 420 14.92 17.29 23.62
CA TYR A 420 14.29 18.50 23.04
C TYR A 420 15.34 19.47 22.45
N GLU A 421 16.61 19.07 22.40
CA GLU A 421 17.69 19.86 21.81
C GLU A 421 17.56 19.96 20.29
N GLU A 422 18.00 21.08 19.71
CA GLU A 422 18.01 21.29 18.27
C GLU A 422 18.92 20.26 17.56
N ARG A 423 18.42 19.67 16.47
CA ARG A 423 19.18 18.74 15.62
C ARG A 423 19.22 19.25 14.19
N THR A 424 20.38 19.11 13.55
CA THR A 424 20.54 19.39 12.11
C THR A 424 20.40 18.11 11.32
N TYR A 425 19.52 18.11 10.33
CA TYR A 425 19.30 17.04 9.35
C TYR A 425 19.73 17.54 7.98
N THR A 426 20.63 16.82 7.31
CA THR A 426 21.19 17.24 6.02
C THR A 426 20.77 16.26 4.92
N LYS A 427 20.23 16.78 3.80
CA LYS A 427 19.99 16.00 2.58
C LYS A 427 20.60 16.74 1.39
N LYS A 428 21.19 15.99 0.46
CA LYS A 428 21.63 16.50 -0.82
C LYS A 428 20.61 16.10 -1.87
N VAL A 429 20.16 17.07 -2.65
CA VAL A 429 19.21 16.88 -3.75
C VAL A 429 19.92 17.27 -5.04
N THR A 430 19.99 16.36 -6.00
CA THR A 430 20.59 16.62 -7.31
C THR A 430 19.49 16.89 -8.32
N TYR A 431 19.53 18.06 -8.94
CA TYR A 431 18.70 18.42 -10.10
C TYR A 431 19.59 18.48 -11.35
N GLN A 432 19.15 17.80 -12.40
CA GLN A 432 19.77 17.81 -13.72
C GLN A 432 18.67 17.75 -14.78
N ALA A 433 18.94 18.35 -15.93
CA ALA A 433 18.08 18.32 -17.11
C ALA A 433 18.90 17.90 -18.33
N TYR A 434 18.40 16.95 -19.13
CA TYR A 434 18.99 16.63 -20.43
C TYR A 434 18.68 17.74 -21.45
N THR A 435 19.66 18.09 -22.27
CA THR A 435 19.46 18.91 -23.48
C THR A 435 18.66 18.13 -24.55
N GLY A 436 18.06 18.80 -25.53
CA GLY A 436 17.30 18.13 -26.62
C GLY A 436 15.95 17.53 -26.18
N SER A 437 15.32 16.75 -27.05
CA SER A 437 14.06 16.03 -26.77
C SER A 437 14.20 14.50 -26.71
N VAL A 438 15.29 13.94 -27.26
CA VAL A 438 15.50 12.49 -27.38
C VAL A 438 16.74 12.03 -26.61
N ILE A 439 16.59 10.98 -25.79
CA ILE A 439 17.64 10.39 -24.95
C ILE A 439 17.76 8.89 -25.25
N TYR A 440 18.76 8.48 -26.03
CA TYR A 440 19.03 7.06 -26.27
C TYR A 440 19.71 6.40 -25.08
N VAL A 441 19.26 5.19 -24.72
CA VAL A 441 19.83 4.36 -23.65
C VAL A 441 20.11 2.94 -24.14
N SER A 442 21.00 2.22 -23.45
CA SER A 442 21.34 0.82 -23.75
C SER A 442 21.73 0.05 -22.48
N PRO A 443 21.78 -1.29 -22.49
CA PRO A 443 22.12 -2.08 -21.30
C PRO A 443 23.47 -1.74 -20.68
N GLU A 444 24.49 -1.46 -21.51
CA GLU A 444 25.83 -1.03 -21.10
C GLU A 444 26.00 0.51 -21.18
N GLY A 445 24.88 1.23 -21.24
CA GLY A 445 24.83 2.67 -21.43
C GLY A 445 25.48 3.44 -20.29
N SER A 446 26.36 4.37 -20.67
CA SER A 446 27.17 5.22 -19.75
C SER A 446 27.63 6.53 -20.40
N GLY A 447 27.13 6.84 -21.61
CA GLY A 447 27.44 8.03 -22.38
C GLY A 447 26.51 9.21 -22.08
N ASN A 448 26.46 10.16 -23.03
CA ASN A 448 25.68 11.40 -22.90
C ASN A 448 24.21 11.28 -23.31
N GLY A 449 23.82 10.22 -24.04
CA GLY A 449 22.45 10.00 -24.49
C GLY A 449 22.20 10.17 -25.99
N THR A 450 23.25 10.48 -26.77
CA THR A 450 23.20 10.38 -28.25
C THR A 450 23.06 8.93 -28.71
N LYS A 451 22.61 8.71 -29.95
CA LYS A 451 22.46 7.38 -30.54
C LYS A 451 23.80 6.64 -30.64
N GLU A 452 24.91 7.33 -30.90
CA GLU A 452 26.26 6.76 -30.88
C GLU A 452 26.81 6.50 -29.48
N ASN A 453 26.40 7.29 -28.48
CA ASN A 453 26.96 7.26 -27.11
C ASN A 453 25.83 7.27 -26.05
N PRO A 454 25.02 6.18 -25.97
CA PRO A 454 23.80 6.12 -25.18
C PRO A 454 24.04 6.20 -23.67
N ALA A 455 23.09 6.83 -22.97
CA ALA A 455 23.11 7.03 -21.53
C ALA A 455 22.70 5.77 -20.75
N ASN A 456 22.93 5.80 -19.44
CA ASN A 456 22.43 4.78 -18.52
C ASN A 456 20.93 4.97 -18.26
N LEU A 457 20.10 3.94 -18.43
CA LEU A 457 18.65 4.03 -18.28
C LEU A 457 18.19 4.56 -16.91
N GLN A 458 18.74 4.06 -15.80
CA GLN A 458 18.35 4.55 -14.46
C GLN A 458 18.78 6.02 -14.23
N THR A 459 19.83 6.50 -14.91
CA THR A 459 20.22 7.92 -14.91
C THR A 459 19.31 8.75 -15.80
N ALA A 460 18.94 8.25 -17.00
CA ALA A 460 18.01 8.91 -17.91
C ALA A 460 16.65 9.14 -17.23
N ILE A 461 16.10 8.09 -16.60
CA ILE A 461 14.83 8.13 -15.87
C ILE A 461 14.77 9.28 -14.85
N ARG A 462 15.83 9.49 -14.05
CA ARG A 462 15.83 10.45 -12.93
C ARG A 462 15.79 11.93 -13.35
N PHE A 463 16.11 12.21 -14.61
CA PHE A 463 16.43 13.57 -15.08
C PHE A 463 15.79 13.91 -16.44
N ALA A 464 15.02 13.00 -17.03
CA ALA A 464 14.19 13.28 -18.19
C ALA A 464 13.13 14.33 -17.83
N GLN A 465 13.06 15.40 -18.61
CA GLN A 465 12.12 16.50 -18.46
C GLN A 465 10.76 16.11 -19.07
N PRO A 466 9.64 16.72 -18.62
CA PRO A 466 8.33 16.59 -19.27
C PRO A 466 8.43 16.72 -20.80
N GLY A 467 7.79 15.80 -21.54
CA GLY A 467 7.82 15.73 -23.00
C GLY A 467 9.06 15.07 -23.64
N GLN A 468 10.12 14.78 -22.88
CA GLN A 468 11.30 14.07 -23.41
C GLN A 468 11.03 12.57 -23.64
N LYS A 469 11.76 11.99 -24.59
CA LYS A 469 11.66 10.57 -24.97
C LYS A 469 12.94 9.82 -24.65
N ILE A 470 12.87 8.90 -23.68
CA ILE A 470 13.90 7.89 -23.41
C ILE A 470 13.68 6.73 -24.38
N VAL A 471 14.68 6.48 -25.23
CA VAL A 471 14.62 5.48 -26.31
C VAL A 471 15.52 4.28 -25.96
N CYS A 472 14.90 3.17 -25.60
CA CYS A 472 15.54 1.95 -25.12
C CYS A 472 15.96 1.05 -26.27
N LYS A 473 17.27 0.89 -26.47
CA LYS A 473 17.82 -0.06 -27.45
C LYS A 473 17.63 -1.52 -27.02
N GLU A 474 17.64 -2.40 -28.00
CA GLU A 474 17.51 -3.86 -27.84
C GLU A 474 18.52 -4.46 -26.84
N GLY A 475 18.08 -5.47 -26.07
CA GLY A 475 18.91 -6.22 -25.12
C GLY A 475 18.37 -6.22 -23.68
N THR A 476 19.06 -6.95 -22.80
CA THR A 476 18.65 -7.16 -21.40
C THR A 476 19.37 -6.21 -20.44
N TYR A 477 18.62 -5.31 -19.81
CA TYR A 477 19.08 -4.39 -18.78
C TYR A 477 19.02 -5.13 -17.44
N THR A 478 20.13 -5.19 -16.69
CA THR A 478 20.18 -5.88 -15.39
C THR A 478 20.79 -4.97 -14.32
N TYR A 479 20.09 -4.83 -13.19
CA TYR A 479 20.48 -3.95 -12.09
C TYR A 479 20.55 -4.71 -10.77
N SER A 480 21.43 -4.29 -9.85
CA SER A 480 21.57 -4.88 -8.51
C SER A 480 20.51 -4.39 -7.50
N SER A 481 19.52 -3.65 -7.99
CA SER A 481 18.42 -3.00 -7.29
C SER A 481 17.24 -2.89 -8.27
N THR A 482 16.04 -2.62 -7.76
CA THR A 482 14.88 -2.22 -8.59
C THR A 482 15.26 -1.12 -9.59
N LEU A 483 14.71 -1.19 -10.80
CA LEU A 483 14.71 -0.06 -11.73
C LEU A 483 13.54 0.87 -11.36
N THR A 484 13.83 2.01 -10.72
CA THR A 484 12.78 2.88 -10.16
C THR A 484 12.69 4.20 -10.94
N ILE A 485 11.48 4.53 -11.40
CA ILE A 485 11.02 5.89 -11.71
C ILE A 485 10.62 6.52 -10.37
N PRO A 486 11.39 7.48 -9.81
CA PRO A 486 11.13 7.99 -8.46
C PRO A 486 9.88 8.85 -8.36
N ARG A 487 9.28 8.92 -7.17
CA ARG A 487 8.19 9.86 -6.84
C ARG A 487 8.68 11.31 -6.99
N GLY A 488 7.92 12.16 -7.69
CA GLY A 488 8.35 13.53 -8.00
C GLY A 488 9.47 13.60 -9.04
N THR A 489 9.59 12.54 -9.85
CA THR A 489 10.26 12.57 -11.16
C THR A 489 9.16 12.38 -12.19
N ASP A 490 8.43 13.47 -12.44
CA ASP A 490 7.09 13.41 -13.05
C ASP A 490 7.10 14.10 -14.42
N GLY A 491 6.22 13.63 -15.32
CA GLY A 491 5.78 14.43 -16.46
C GLY A 491 4.68 15.40 -16.08
N THR A 492 4.00 15.97 -17.08
CA THR A 492 2.72 16.67 -16.86
C THR A 492 1.62 16.07 -17.73
N LYS A 493 0.36 16.43 -17.46
CA LYS A 493 -0.82 16.05 -18.25
C LYS A 493 -0.63 16.29 -19.75
N ASP A 494 -0.02 17.41 -20.10
CA ASP A 494 0.12 17.88 -21.48
C ASP A 494 1.54 17.61 -22.06
N ALA A 495 2.47 17.13 -21.22
CA ALA A 495 3.84 16.75 -21.58
C ALA A 495 4.31 15.53 -20.74
N MET A 496 3.77 14.35 -21.04
CA MET A 496 4.21 13.08 -20.43
C MET A 496 5.69 12.80 -20.69
N ILE A 497 6.35 12.03 -19.83
CA ILE A 497 7.70 11.50 -20.11
C ILE A 497 7.56 10.14 -20.78
N TYR A 498 8.20 9.97 -21.93
CA TYR A 498 8.10 8.74 -22.72
C TYR A 498 9.29 7.81 -22.44
N LEU A 499 9.02 6.54 -22.16
CA LEU A 499 9.99 5.47 -22.02
C LEU A 499 9.62 4.35 -22.99
N ILE A 500 10.21 4.39 -24.18
CA ILE A 500 9.80 3.58 -25.33
C ILE A 500 10.93 2.69 -25.84
N ALA A 501 10.59 1.54 -26.43
CA ALA A 501 11.55 0.77 -27.23
C ALA A 501 11.99 1.56 -28.48
N ASP A 502 13.25 1.36 -28.89
CA ASP A 502 13.79 1.87 -30.17
C ASP A 502 13.05 1.21 -31.35
N PRO A 503 12.35 1.94 -32.24
CA PRO A 503 11.68 1.37 -33.42
C PRO A 503 12.62 0.70 -34.43
N GLU A 504 13.94 0.90 -34.33
CA GLU A 504 14.95 0.16 -35.11
C GLU A 504 15.38 -1.18 -34.44
N ALA A 505 14.87 -1.49 -33.24
CA ALA A 505 15.11 -2.74 -32.54
C ALA A 505 14.52 -3.96 -33.28
N LYS A 506 15.21 -5.09 -33.16
CA LYS A 506 14.78 -6.40 -33.70
C LYS A 506 14.27 -7.33 -32.61
N THR A 507 14.61 -7.03 -31.36
CA THR A 507 14.10 -7.69 -30.15
C THR A 507 13.80 -6.63 -29.10
N ARG A 508 12.71 -6.82 -28.35
CA ARG A 508 12.22 -5.88 -27.34
C ARG A 508 13.27 -5.67 -26.23
N PRO A 509 13.37 -4.46 -25.64
CA PRO A 509 14.20 -4.21 -24.46
C PRO A 509 13.66 -4.97 -23.25
N VAL A 510 14.51 -5.76 -22.57
CA VAL A 510 14.10 -6.56 -21.40
C VAL A 510 14.70 -5.97 -20.13
N PHE A 511 13.88 -5.47 -19.22
CA PHE A 511 14.32 -5.00 -17.90
C PHE A 511 14.19 -6.17 -16.91
N SER A 512 15.32 -6.75 -16.49
CA SER A 512 15.28 -7.97 -15.68
C SER A 512 15.69 -7.78 -14.22
N GLY A 513 14.81 -8.25 -13.35
CA GLY A 513 14.98 -8.26 -11.90
C GLY A 513 15.91 -9.36 -11.36
N GLU A 514 16.54 -10.19 -12.20
CA GLU A 514 17.35 -11.36 -11.78
C GLU A 514 18.42 -11.02 -10.73
N ARG A 515 18.91 -9.77 -10.73
CA ARG A 515 19.91 -9.24 -9.81
C ARG A 515 19.36 -8.22 -8.80
N ALA A 516 18.11 -7.78 -8.99
CA ALA A 516 17.41 -6.88 -8.09
C ALA A 516 16.78 -7.71 -6.96
N LYS A 517 17.10 -7.38 -5.70
CA LYS A 517 16.48 -8.02 -4.52
C LYS A 517 15.10 -7.41 -4.19
N GLY A 518 14.33 -7.09 -5.24
CA GLY A 518 13.15 -6.26 -5.21
C GLY A 518 12.27 -6.52 -6.42
N HIS A 519 11.41 -5.57 -6.74
CA HIS A 519 10.66 -5.57 -8.00
C HIS A 519 11.64 -5.50 -9.18
N ALA A 520 11.23 -5.97 -10.36
CA ALA A 520 12.06 -5.76 -11.56
C ALA A 520 12.03 -4.26 -11.96
N MET A 521 10.85 -3.64 -11.90
CA MET A 521 10.63 -2.21 -12.13
C MET A 521 9.63 -1.60 -11.13
N GLU A 522 9.78 -0.31 -10.86
CA GLU A 522 8.87 0.46 -10.01
C GLU A 522 8.55 1.83 -10.64
N VAL A 523 7.27 2.16 -10.71
CA VAL A 523 6.70 3.37 -11.30
C VAL A 523 6.07 4.20 -10.17
N ALA A 524 6.89 5.01 -9.50
CA ALA A 524 6.47 5.86 -8.39
C ALA A 524 6.22 7.33 -8.78
N GLY A 525 6.69 7.74 -9.97
CA GLY A 525 6.41 9.04 -10.58
C GLY A 525 5.05 9.09 -11.30
N ASN A 526 4.64 10.29 -11.69
CA ASN A 526 3.36 10.57 -12.35
C ASN A 526 3.55 10.96 -13.83
N TYR A 527 2.51 10.76 -14.65
CA TYR A 527 2.49 11.15 -16.08
C TYR A 527 3.62 10.54 -16.95
N TRP A 528 3.94 9.27 -16.73
CA TRP A 528 4.83 8.49 -17.60
C TRP A 528 4.05 7.69 -18.66
N PHE A 529 4.56 7.67 -19.88
CA PHE A 529 4.12 6.80 -20.97
C PHE A 529 5.20 5.74 -21.24
N ILE A 530 4.91 4.48 -20.98
CA ILE A 530 5.85 3.36 -21.08
C ILE A 530 5.37 2.41 -22.18
N GLN A 531 6.22 2.09 -23.17
CA GLN A 531 5.79 1.27 -24.32
C GLN A 531 6.87 0.32 -24.90
N GLY A 532 6.45 -0.90 -25.27
CA GLY A 532 7.23 -1.80 -26.12
C GLY A 532 8.34 -2.59 -25.42
N ILE A 533 8.31 -2.63 -24.08
CA ILE A 533 9.33 -3.25 -23.22
C ILE A 533 8.85 -4.53 -22.54
N ASP A 534 9.79 -5.35 -22.09
CA ASP A 534 9.53 -6.56 -21.32
C ASP A 534 10.08 -6.43 -19.90
N VAL A 535 9.38 -6.94 -18.89
CA VAL A 535 9.80 -6.85 -17.48
C VAL A 535 9.68 -8.21 -16.79
N ALA A 536 10.83 -8.79 -16.42
CA ALA A 536 10.90 -10.22 -16.07
C ALA A 536 11.90 -10.62 -14.99
N ASN A 537 11.64 -11.76 -14.34
CA ASN A 537 12.49 -12.39 -13.33
C ASN A 537 12.76 -11.53 -12.08
N SER A 538 11.76 -10.82 -11.55
CA SER A 538 11.84 -10.21 -10.21
C SER A 538 12.15 -11.24 -9.10
N ALA A 539 12.53 -10.76 -7.91
CA ALA A 539 12.77 -11.64 -6.77
C ALA A 539 11.48 -12.29 -6.24
N ASP A 540 11.62 -13.44 -5.56
CA ASP A 540 10.50 -14.09 -4.85
C ASP A 540 9.83 -13.12 -3.85
N THR A 541 8.50 -13.13 -3.79
CA THR A 541 7.64 -12.14 -3.10
C THR A 541 7.69 -10.70 -3.64
N LYS A 542 8.24 -10.46 -4.85
CA LYS A 542 8.31 -9.14 -5.49
C LYS A 542 7.72 -9.12 -6.88
N ASP A 543 6.92 -8.10 -7.15
CA ASP A 543 6.18 -7.95 -8.41
C ASP A 543 7.11 -7.65 -9.59
N GLY A 544 6.65 -7.90 -10.82
CA GLY A 544 7.38 -7.49 -12.02
C GLY A 544 7.45 -5.97 -12.12
N ILE A 545 6.28 -5.33 -12.25
CA ILE A 545 6.12 -3.87 -12.18
C ILE A 545 5.27 -3.51 -10.96
N HIS A 546 5.80 -2.65 -10.09
CA HIS A 546 5.02 -2.01 -9.01
C HIS A 546 4.66 -0.57 -9.40
N VAL A 547 3.37 -0.23 -9.47
CA VAL A 547 2.88 1.10 -9.84
C VAL A 547 2.33 1.81 -8.60
N GLY A 548 3.12 2.73 -8.06
CA GLY A 548 2.79 3.58 -6.91
C GLY A 548 2.52 5.05 -7.25
N GLY A 549 2.66 5.44 -8.52
CA GLY A 549 2.30 6.75 -9.06
C GLY A 549 0.94 6.76 -9.77
N SER A 550 0.54 7.94 -10.28
CA SER A 550 -0.77 8.20 -10.87
C SER A 550 -0.68 8.78 -12.29
N PHE A 551 -1.77 8.68 -13.05
CA PHE A 551 -1.89 9.20 -14.42
C PHE A 551 -0.85 8.65 -15.41
N ASN A 552 -0.30 7.46 -15.14
CA ASN A 552 0.65 6.80 -16.04
C ASN A 552 -0.09 5.94 -17.08
N ILE A 553 0.52 5.80 -18.25
CA ILE A 553 0.09 4.88 -19.32
C ILE A 553 1.18 3.83 -19.49
N ILE A 554 0.82 2.56 -19.39
CA ILE A 554 1.71 1.41 -19.62
C ILE A 554 1.08 0.62 -20.77
N ASP A 555 1.65 0.76 -21.96
CA ASP A 555 1.14 0.21 -23.22
C ASP A 555 2.08 -0.85 -23.80
N ASP A 556 1.56 -1.89 -24.45
CA ASP A 556 2.37 -2.90 -25.16
C ASP A 556 3.56 -3.45 -24.34
N VAL A 557 3.34 -3.78 -23.06
CA VAL A 557 4.35 -4.36 -22.16
C VAL A 557 4.13 -5.86 -21.98
N GLU A 558 5.19 -6.64 -21.79
CA GLU A 558 5.09 -8.07 -21.42
C GLU A 558 5.76 -8.34 -20.06
N VAL A 559 4.97 -8.79 -19.08
CA VAL A 559 5.41 -9.04 -17.68
C VAL A 559 5.36 -10.52 -17.32
N TYR A 560 6.53 -11.16 -17.19
CA TYR A 560 6.60 -12.62 -17.10
C TYR A 560 7.71 -13.20 -16.20
N ASN A 561 7.52 -14.44 -15.74
CA ASN A 561 8.43 -15.16 -14.83
C ASN A 561 8.80 -14.39 -13.55
N ASN A 562 7.96 -13.46 -13.08
CA ASN A 562 8.21 -12.67 -11.88
C ASN A 562 7.89 -13.45 -10.61
N GLY A 563 8.61 -13.19 -9.52
CA GLY A 563 8.48 -13.89 -8.23
C GLY A 563 7.29 -13.45 -7.37
N ASN A 564 6.39 -12.62 -7.91
CA ASN A 564 5.07 -12.29 -7.39
C ASN A 564 4.20 -11.78 -8.56
N THR A 565 3.21 -10.92 -8.32
CA THR A 565 2.27 -10.43 -9.33
C THR A 565 2.99 -9.77 -10.52
N GLY A 566 2.55 -10.02 -11.75
CA GLY A 566 3.20 -9.49 -12.96
C GLY A 566 3.24 -7.96 -12.98
N LEU A 567 2.09 -7.31 -12.78
CA LEU A 567 1.97 -5.87 -12.57
C LEU A 567 0.98 -5.57 -11.43
N GLN A 568 1.44 -4.90 -10.37
CA GLN A 568 0.61 -4.49 -9.24
C GLN A 568 0.48 -2.96 -9.16
N ILE A 569 -0.75 -2.45 -9.00
CA ILE A 569 -1.06 -1.05 -8.73
C ILE A 569 -1.43 -0.92 -7.24
N SER A 570 -0.56 -0.30 -6.45
CA SER A 570 -0.73 -0.12 -5.00
C SER A 570 0.17 1.00 -4.45
N ARG A 571 -0.24 1.64 -3.35
CA ARG A 571 0.54 2.70 -2.68
C ARG A 571 2.00 2.30 -2.44
N LEU A 572 2.90 3.28 -2.53
CA LEU A 572 4.35 3.09 -2.44
C LEU A 572 4.81 2.82 -1.00
N SER A 573 4.19 3.51 -0.03
CA SER A 573 4.59 3.50 1.38
C SER A 573 3.46 3.05 2.30
N ALA A 574 3.81 2.39 3.41
CA ALA A 574 2.87 2.08 4.49
C ALA A 574 2.25 3.34 5.13
N ASN A 575 2.90 4.50 4.96
CA ASN A 575 2.48 5.80 5.45
C ASN A 575 1.82 6.68 4.37
N ASP A 576 1.59 6.17 3.15
CA ASP A 576 0.87 6.93 2.12
C ASP A 576 -0.62 7.01 2.47
N ASP A 577 -1.10 8.25 2.61
CA ASP A 577 -2.51 8.62 2.76
C ASP A 577 -3.34 8.30 1.51
N ARG A 578 -4.67 8.29 1.64
CA ARG A 578 -5.62 7.85 0.60
C ARG A 578 -5.56 8.66 -0.69
N ASP A 579 -5.25 9.94 -0.62
CA ASP A 579 -5.07 10.83 -1.78
C ASP A 579 -3.74 10.58 -2.52
N MET A 580 -2.77 9.94 -1.85
CA MET A 580 -1.49 9.50 -2.40
C MET A 580 -1.54 8.08 -3.00
N TRP A 581 -2.68 7.40 -2.97
CA TRP A 581 -2.83 6.07 -3.58
C TRP A 581 -2.87 6.17 -5.12
N PRO A 582 -2.21 5.26 -5.85
CA PRO A 582 -2.10 5.33 -7.31
C PRO A 582 -3.47 5.29 -7.99
N GLN A 583 -3.76 6.31 -8.79
CA GLN A 583 -5.07 6.54 -9.42
C GLN A 583 -4.92 6.93 -10.90
N HIS A 584 -5.99 6.75 -11.66
CA HIS A 584 -6.09 7.11 -13.08
C HIS A 584 -4.96 6.56 -13.98
N ASN A 585 -4.34 5.45 -13.61
CA ASN A 585 -3.38 4.76 -14.49
C ASN A 585 -4.14 3.92 -15.53
N LEU A 586 -3.65 3.94 -16.78
CA LEU A 586 -4.13 3.10 -17.87
C LEU A 586 -3.08 2.03 -18.19
N ILE A 587 -3.43 0.77 -17.96
CA ILE A 587 -2.67 -0.39 -18.43
C ILE A 587 -3.33 -0.82 -19.75
N LEU A 588 -2.66 -0.55 -20.87
CA LEU A 588 -3.12 -0.78 -22.23
C LEU A 588 -2.32 -1.93 -22.86
N ASN A 589 -2.96 -2.78 -23.67
CA ASN A 589 -2.33 -3.81 -24.53
C ASN A 589 -1.19 -4.63 -23.88
N THR A 590 -1.23 -4.79 -22.56
CA THR A 590 -0.16 -5.44 -21.78
C THR A 590 -0.45 -6.93 -21.63
N THR A 591 0.58 -7.77 -21.70
CA THR A 591 0.49 -9.23 -21.54
C THR A 591 1.17 -9.66 -20.23
N SER A 592 0.56 -10.55 -19.46
CA SER A 592 1.10 -11.05 -18.19
C SER A 592 1.00 -12.57 -18.05
N HIS A 593 2.12 -13.26 -17.89
CA HIS A 593 2.13 -14.73 -17.85
C HIS A 593 3.27 -15.40 -17.05
N ASP A 594 3.05 -16.64 -16.62
CA ASP A 594 4.01 -17.48 -15.88
C ASP A 594 4.61 -16.82 -14.62
N ASN A 595 3.97 -15.78 -14.09
CA ASN A 595 4.37 -15.14 -12.84
C ASN A 595 4.01 -16.06 -11.64
N ALA A 596 4.95 -16.21 -10.70
CA ALA A 596 4.99 -17.34 -9.78
C ALA A 596 5.83 -17.09 -8.51
N ASP A 597 5.18 -16.86 -7.38
CA ASP A 597 5.80 -16.87 -6.05
C ASP A 597 6.12 -18.31 -5.57
N SER A 598 6.95 -18.45 -4.53
CA SER A 598 7.38 -19.76 -4.04
C SER A 598 6.30 -20.56 -3.28
N GLY A 599 5.22 -19.94 -2.82
CA GLY A 599 4.06 -20.60 -2.21
C GLY A 599 2.97 -20.99 -3.22
N TYR A 600 2.87 -20.23 -4.31
CA TYR A 600 1.72 -20.17 -5.23
C TYR A 600 0.45 -19.66 -4.52
N GLU A 601 0.56 -18.53 -3.82
CA GLU A 601 -0.58 -17.91 -3.10
C GLU A 601 -0.80 -16.41 -3.44
N ASP A 602 0.17 -15.70 -4.02
CA ASP A 602 0.12 -14.23 -4.22
C ASP A 602 0.35 -13.77 -5.67
N ALA A 603 0.96 -14.60 -6.53
CA ALA A 603 1.41 -14.18 -7.86
C ALA A 603 0.31 -14.26 -8.94
N ASP A 604 -0.43 -13.15 -9.09
CA ASP A 604 -1.39 -12.94 -10.17
C ASP A 604 -0.73 -12.42 -11.46
N GLY A 605 -1.49 -12.38 -12.56
CA GLY A 605 -1.07 -11.64 -13.75
C GLY A 605 -1.09 -10.12 -13.54
N PHE A 606 -2.21 -9.59 -13.06
CA PHE A 606 -2.42 -8.16 -12.78
C PHE A 606 -3.10 -7.98 -11.42
N GLY A 607 -2.78 -6.90 -10.69
CA GLY A 607 -3.50 -6.60 -9.46
C GLY A 607 -3.56 -5.13 -9.09
N ALA A 608 -4.74 -4.51 -9.20
CA ALA A 608 -5.03 -3.23 -8.56
C ALA A 608 -5.67 -3.52 -7.19
N LYS A 609 -4.83 -3.83 -6.20
CA LYS A 609 -5.23 -4.46 -4.93
C LYS A 609 -4.67 -3.71 -3.70
N LEU A 610 -5.22 -4.05 -2.53
CA LEU A 610 -4.87 -3.55 -1.19
C LEU A 610 -5.19 -2.07 -0.93
N THR A 611 -4.62 -1.17 -1.73
CA THR A 611 -4.57 0.29 -1.54
C THR A 611 -4.25 1.00 -2.87
N CYS A 612 -5.24 1.07 -3.77
CA CYS A 612 -5.20 1.85 -5.00
C CYS A 612 -6.35 2.86 -5.01
N GLY A 613 -6.15 3.99 -5.70
CA GLY A 613 -7.15 5.05 -5.85
C GLY A 613 -8.08 4.83 -7.04
N GLU A 614 -8.87 5.85 -7.37
CA GLU A 614 -9.96 5.76 -8.35
C GLU A 614 -9.50 5.66 -9.80
N GLY A 615 -10.40 5.18 -10.66
CA GLY A 615 -10.30 5.34 -12.11
C GLY A 615 -9.11 4.64 -12.78
N ASN A 616 -8.50 3.65 -12.13
CA ASN A 616 -7.49 2.79 -12.77
C ASN A 616 -8.18 1.86 -13.80
N VAL A 617 -7.56 1.68 -14.97
CA VAL A 617 -8.14 0.94 -16.11
C VAL A 617 -7.16 -0.09 -16.65
N PHE A 618 -7.67 -1.29 -16.95
CA PHE A 618 -7.00 -2.30 -17.78
C PHE A 618 -7.79 -2.42 -19.10
N ASP A 619 -7.14 -2.17 -20.23
CA ASP A 619 -7.73 -2.20 -21.58
C ASP A 619 -6.87 -3.04 -22.54
N GLY A 620 -7.47 -3.98 -23.27
CA GLY A 620 -6.75 -4.83 -24.23
C GLY A 620 -5.68 -5.74 -23.60
N CYS A 621 -5.71 -5.95 -22.28
CA CYS A 621 -4.74 -6.79 -21.58
C CYS A 621 -5.02 -8.29 -21.75
N ILE A 622 -3.94 -9.08 -21.80
CA ILE A 622 -4.00 -10.55 -21.84
C ILE A 622 -3.31 -11.07 -20.57
N SER A 623 -3.98 -11.94 -19.81
CA SER A 623 -3.42 -12.59 -18.62
C SER A 623 -3.53 -14.10 -18.74
N TYR A 624 -2.42 -14.85 -18.74
CA TYR A 624 -2.48 -16.30 -18.84
C TYR A 624 -1.45 -17.07 -18.02
N CYS A 625 -1.85 -18.25 -17.57
CA CYS A 625 -0.98 -19.19 -16.86
C CYS A 625 -0.13 -18.59 -15.70
N ASN A 626 -0.68 -17.60 -14.99
CA ASN A 626 -0.10 -17.10 -13.74
C ASN A 626 -0.42 -18.06 -12.59
N ALA A 627 0.37 -17.99 -11.51
CA ALA A 627 0.30 -18.97 -10.43
C ALA A 627 -0.97 -18.87 -9.58
N ASP A 628 -1.39 -17.68 -9.15
CA ASP A 628 -2.69 -17.48 -8.50
C ASP A 628 -3.77 -17.16 -9.55
N ASP A 629 -4.18 -15.91 -9.72
CA ASP A 629 -5.26 -15.52 -10.65
C ASP A 629 -4.80 -14.68 -11.84
N GLY A 630 -5.69 -14.50 -12.82
CA GLY A 630 -5.41 -13.63 -13.96
C GLY A 630 -5.41 -12.14 -13.61
N PHE A 631 -6.38 -11.71 -12.79
CA PHE A 631 -6.54 -10.35 -12.27
C PHE A 631 -7.07 -10.42 -10.83
N ASP A 632 -6.47 -9.69 -9.89
CA ASP A 632 -6.89 -9.62 -8.47
C ASP A 632 -7.06 -8.17 -7.96
N PHE A 633 -8.25 -7.84 -7.45
CA PHE A 633 -8.57 -6.56 -6.79
C PHE A 633 -8.84 -6.70 -5.27
N PHE A 634 -8.11 -7.58 -4.57
CA PHE A 634 -8.33 -7.87 -3.15
C PHE A 634 -8.16 -6.63 -2.26
N ALA A 635 -9.28 -6.12 -1.75
CA ALA A 635 -9.34 -5.08 -0.73
C ALA A 635 -9.39 -5.68 0.68
N LYS A 636 -8.79 -4.99 1.65
CA LYS A 636 -8.68 -5.41 3.06
C LYS A 636 -9.56 -4.54 3.95
N VAL A 637 -10.25 -5.14 4.94
CA VAL A 637 -11.09 -4.37 5.89
C VAL A 637 -10.28 -3.27 6.61
N GLN A 638 -8.99 -3.55 6.86
CA GLN A 638 -8.07 -2.67 7.59
C GLN A 638 -7.70 -1.40 6.81
N THR A 639 -7.58 -1.49 5.48
CA THR A 639 -7.29 -0.32 4.62
C THR A 639 -8.58 0.33 4.11
N GLY A 640 -9.70 -0.40 4.10
CA GLY A 640 -11.02 0.08 3.69
C GLY A 640 -11.32 -0.19 2.22
N SER A 641 -12.25 0.58 1.64
CA SER A 641 -12.52 0.55 0.20
C SER A 641 -11.31 1.02 -0.60
N ILE A 642 -10.92 0.28 -1.63
CA ILE A 642 -10.07 0.78 -2.71
C ILE A 642 -10.94 1.50 -3.75
N GLY A 643 -10.32 2.26 -4.66
CA GLY A 643 -11.04 2.91 -5.75
C GLY A 643 -11.62 1.90 -6.75
N SER A 644 -12.61 2.35 -7.54
CA SER A 644 -13.18 1.52 -8.60
C SER A 644 -12.14 1.29 -9.71
N VAL A 645 -12.17 0.08 -10.26
CA VAL A 645 -11.25 -0.38 -11.31
C VAL A 645 -12.08 -0.91 -12.46
N THR A 646 -11.74 -0.48 -13.68
CA THR A 646 -12.37 -0.99 -14.91
C THR A 646 -11.45 -1.98 -15.61
N ILE A 647 -11.95 -3.19 -15.86
CA ILE A 647 -11.40 -4.12 -16.84
C ILE A 647 -12.27 -3.99 -18.10
N GLN A 648 -11.68 -3.70 -19.26
CA GLN A 648 -12.39 -3.71 -20.53
C GLN A 648 -11.56 -4.35 -21.64
N ASN A 649 -12.21 -5.02 -22.59
CA ASN A 649 -11.54 -5.62 -23.75
C ASN A 649 -10.43 -6.65 -23.43
N CYS A 650 -10.42 -7.22 -22.21
CA CYS A 650 -9.34 -8.08 -21.74
C CYS A 650 -9.61 -9.57 -22.00
N VAL A 651 -8.55 -10.37 -21.93
CA VAL A 651 -8.64 -11.84 -21.98
C VAL A 651 -7.88 -12.45 -20.80
N SER A 652 -8.49 -13.40 -20.09
CA SER A 652 -7.88 -14.08 -18.94
C SER A 652 -8.03 -15.60 -19.00
N TYR A 653 -6.93 -16.37 -19.14
CA TYR A 653 -7.02 -17.81 -19.37
C TYR A 653 -5.97 -18.72 -18.72
N GLY A 654 -6.38 -19.94 -18.36
CA GLY A 654 -5.49 -20.99 -17.86
C GLY A 654 -4.78 -20.70 -16.52
N ASN A 655 -5.14 -19.63 -15.80
CA ASN A 655 -4.51 -19.25 -14.53
C ASN A 655 -4.77 -20.30 -13.43
N GLY A 656 -3.89 -20.36 -12.43
CA GLY A 656 -3.76 -21.47 -11.48
C GLY A 656 -2.97 -22.66 -12.03
N TYR A 657 -2.38 -22.51 -13.21
CA TYR A 657 -1.43 -23.43 -13.84
C TYR A 657 -0.36 -22.63 -14.56
N LEU A 658 0.92 -22.96 -14.38
CA LEU A 658 1.98 -22.41 -15.23
C LEU A 658 1.95 -23.04 -16.63
N SER A 659 2.54 -22.40 -17.65
CA SER A 659 2.50 -22.86 -19.05
C SER A 659 3.10 -24.26 -19.27
N ASN A 660 3.88 -24.76 -18.30
CA ASN A 660 4.40 -26.13 -18.26
C ASN A 660 3.43 -27.18 -17.66
N GLY A 661 2.19 -26.79 -17.31
CA GLY A 661 1.17 -27.65 -16.74
C GLY A 661 1.21 -27.78 -15.22
N LYS A 662 2.16 -27.12 -14.53
CA LYS A 662 2.26 -27.16 -13.07
C LYS A 662 1.07 -26.46 -12.42
N ARG A 663 0.19 -27.24 -11.80
CA ARG A 663 -0.91 -26.76 -10.96
C ARG A 663 -0.39 -25.95 -9.76
N ALA A 664 -0.97 -24.78 -9.57
CA ALA A 664 -0.52 -23.73 -8.65
C ALA A 664 -1.71 -23.21 -7.78
N GLY A 665 -1.67 -21.92 -7.44
CA GLY A 665 -2.63 -21.12 -6.67
C GLY A 665 -4.00 -20.96 -7.33
N ASN A 666 -4.91 -20.24 -6.65
CA ASN A 666 -6.36 -20.22 -6.80
C ASN A 666 -6.89 -20.46 -8.21
N GLY A 667 -6.44 -19.69 -9.20
CA GLY A 667 -6.76 -19.87 -10.62
C GLY A 667 -8.15 -19.41 -11.01
N ASN A 668 -8.56 -18.24 -10.53
CA ASN A 668 -9.67 -17.49 -11.08
C ASN A 668 -9.19 -16.60 -12.24
N GLY A 669 -10.07 -16.29 -13.19
CA GLY A 669 -9.72 -15.41 -14.31
C GLY A 669 -9.78 -13.93 -13.94
N PHE A 670 -10.88 -13.49 -13.33
CA PHE A 670 -11.09 -12.14 -12.82
C PHE A 670 -11.60 -12.20 -11.36
N LYS A 671 -10.71 -12.03 -10.36
CA LYS A 671 -10.99 -12.00 -8.92
C LYS A 671 -11.19 -10.54 -8.47
N MET A 672 -12.37 -10.02 -8.75
CA MET A 672 -12.75 -8.61 -8.63
C MET A 672 -13.13 -8.20 -7.20
N GLY A 673 -12.27 -8.48 -6.21
CA GLY A 673 -12.46 -7.95 -4.85
C GLY A 673 -11.92 -8.80 -3.70
N GLY A 674 -12.28 -8.42 -2.47
CA GLY A 674 -11.86 -9.09 -1.23
C GLY A 674 -12.72 -8.74 -0.01
N ASP A 675 -12.61 -9.57 1.05
CA ASP A 675 -13.13 -9.36 2.42
C ASP A 675 -14.49 -8.64 2.60
N SER A 676 -15.44 -8.90 1.68
CA SER A 676 -16.76 -8.24 1.64
C SER A 676 -16.71 -6.71 1.56
N VAL A 677 -15.63 -6.17 1.00
CA VAL A 677 -15.41 -4.74 0.75
C VAL A 677 -16.10 -4.33 -0.55
N ALA A 678 -16.92 -3.28 -0.49
CA ALA A 678 -17.52 -2.64 -1.67
C ALA A 678 -16.51 -1.74 -2.36
N ALA A 679 -16.53 -1.71 -3.70
CA ALA A 679 -15.65 -0.87 -4.53
C ALA A 679 -16.19 -0.63 -5.95
N GLY A 680 -17.35 -1.20 -6.30
CA GLY A 680 -18.03 -0.95 -7.57
C GLY A 680 -17.24 -1.31 -8.83
N HIS A 681 -16.32 -2.28 -8.76
CA HIS A 681 -15.47 -2.66 -9.90
C HIS A 681 -16.28 -3.07 -11.13
N VAL A 682 -15.76 -2.75 -12.33
CA VAL A 682 -16.47 -2.93 -13.60
C VAL A 682 -15.70 -3.85 -14.55
N LEU A 683 -16.40 -4.81 -15.16
CA LEU A 683 -15.90 -5.68 -16.23
C LEU A 683 -16.73 -5.44 -17.50
N LYS A 684 -16.08 -5.18 -18.63
CA LYS A 684 -16.74 -4.94 -19.92
C LYS A 684 -16.10 -5.77 -21.04
N ASN A 685 -16.90 -6.25 -22.00
CA ASN A 685 -16.44 -6.79 -23.29
C ASN A 685 -15.21 -7.71 -23.20
N SER A 686 -15.16 -8.62 -22.22
CA SER A 686 -13.95 -9.40 -21.92
C SER A 686 -14.19 -10.91 -22.04
N PHE A 687 -13.15 -11.68 -22.34
CA PHE A 687 -13.17 -13.14 -22.45
C PHE A 687 -12.44 -13.80 -21.27
N VAL A 688 -12.97 -14.91 -20.73
CA VAL A 688 -12.30 -15.64 -19.65
C VAL A 688 -12.54 -17.15 -19.71
N PHE A 689 -11.46 -17.94 -19.80
CA PHE A 689 -11.58 -19.38 -20.05
C PHE A 689 -10.49 -20.29 -19.45
N ASP A 690 -10.85 -21.55 -19.23
CA ASP A 690 -9.95 -22.65 -18.82
C ASP A 690 -9.13 -22.42 -17.53
N ASN A 691 -9.49 -21.44 -16.70
CA ASN A 691 -8.86 -21.19 -15.41
C ASN A 691 -9.21 -22.31 -14.39
N LYS A 692 -8.28 -22.62 -13.46
CA LYS A 692 -8.37 -23.74 -12.49
C LYS A 692 -9.60 -23.72 -11.57
N SER A 693 -10.16 -22.53 -11.35
CA SER A 693 -11.23 -22.25 -10.42
C SER A 693 -12.37 -21.51 -11.15
N LYS A 694 -12.49 -20.19 -11.01
CA LYS A 694 -13.65 -19.44 -11.51
C LYS A 694 -13.30 -18.64 -12.78
N GLY A 695 -14.29 -18.37 -13.62
CA GLY A 695 -14.16 -17.35 -14.66
C GLY A 695 -14.14 -15.95 -14.04
N ILE A 696 -15.34 -15.42 -13.78
CA ILE A 696 -15.55 -14.17 -13.05
C ILE A 696 -15.87 -14.49 -11.59
N ASP A 697 -15.18 -13.83 -10.65
CA ASP A 697 -15.37 -13.97 -9.22
C ASP A 697 -15.37 -12.61 -8.54
N CYS A 698 -16.48 -12.24 -7.90
CA CYS A 698 -16.51 -11.07 -7.01
C CYS A 698 -15.63 -11.24 -5.76
N ASN A 699 -15.22 -12.47 -5.42
CA ASN A 699 -14.44 -12.80 -4.23
C ASN A 699 -14.97 -12.13 -2.94
N SER A 700 -16.30 -12.17 -2.78
CA SER A 700 -17.10 -11.54 -1.72
C SER A 700 -17.37 -10.03 -1.80
N CYS A 701 -16.74 -9.27 -2.70
CA CYS A 701 -17.11 -7.88 -2.99
C CYS A 701 -18.61 -7.82 -3.41
N PRO A 702 -19.45 -6.97 -2.81
CA PRO A 702 -20.91 -7.05 -2.95
C PRO A 702 -21.51 -6.36 -4.18
N ASP A 703 -20.74 -5.57 -4.96
CA ASP A 703 -21.27 -4.54 -5.86
C ASP A 703 -20.61 -4.49 -7.27
N ILE A 704 -20.00 -5.59 -7.73
CA ILE A 704 -19.35 -5.65 -9.05
C ILE A 704 -20.36 -5.62 -10.22
N LYS A 705 -19.92 -5.07 -11.35
CA LYS A 705 -20.77 -4.77 -12.53
C LYS A 705 -20.17 -5.37 -13.79
N ILE A 706 -20.93 -6.21 -14.50
CA ILE A 706 -20.45 -7.00 -15.65
C ILE A 706 -21.26 -6.63 -16.90
N PHE A 707 -20.56 -6.34 -18.01
CA PHE A 707 -21.16 -5.96 -19.29
C PHE A 707 -20.54 -6.76 -20.45
N ASP A 708 -21.38 -7.25 -21.35
CA ASP A 708 -21.04 -7.82 -22.66
C ASP A 708 -19.87 -8.84 -22.63
N SER A 709 -19.76 -9.68 -21.60
CA SER A 709 -18.56 -10.49 -21.36
C SER A 709 -18.80 -12.00 -21.53
N THR A 710 -17.82 -12.72 -22.08
CA THR A 710 -17.90 -14.16 -22.38
C THR A 710 -17.04 -14.97 -21.41
N THR A 711 -17.64 -15.96 -20.74
CA THR A 711 -16.97 -16.85 -19.79
C THR A 711 -17.18 -18.32 -20.16
N PHE A 712 -16.09 -19.08 -20.29
CA PHE A 712 -16.10 -20.38 -21.00
C PHE A 712 -15.25 -21.46 -20.32
N ASN A 713 -15.80 -22.67 -20.15
CA ASN A 713 -15.08 -23.87 -19.68
C ASN A 713 -14.28 -23.80 -18.35
N ASN A 714 -14.36 -22.71 -17.57
CA ASN A 714 -13.63 -22.57 -16.29
C ASN A 714 -13.99 -23.72 -15.33
N ALA A 715 -13.00 -24.27 -14.63
CA ALA A 715 -13.10 -25.62 -14.06
C ALA A 715 -14.03 -25.75 -12.82
N VAL A 716 -14.42 -24.64 -12.20
CA VAL A 716 -15.43 -24.56 -11.14
C VAL A 716 -16.63 -23.74 -11.62
N ASN A 717 -16.76 -22.45 -11.29
CA ASN A 717 -17.86 -21.61 -11.77
C ASN A 717 -17.43 -20.81 -13.00
N ASN A 718 -18.32 -20.48 -13.93
CA ASN A 718 -18.00 -19.46 -14.93
C ASN A 718 -18.24 -18.04 -14.35
N VAL A 719 -19.18 -17.91 -13.41
CA VAL A 719 -19.49 -16.69 -12.66
C VAL A 719 -19.76 -17.01 -11.18
N ALA A 720 -19.22 -16.21 -10.26
CA ALA A 720 -19.54 -16.26 -8.83
C ALA A 720 -19.84 -14.86 -8.26
N LEU A 721 -21.07 -14.66 -7.77
CA LEU A 721 -21.58 -13.41 -7.20
C LEU A 721 -22.15 -13.69 -5.80
N TYR A 722 -21.37 -13.38 -4.76
CA TYR A 722 -21.72 -13.63 -3.37
C TYR A 722 -21.06 -12.60 -2.46
N THR A 723 -21.51 -12.53 -1.21
CA THR A 723 -20.74 -11.87 -0.15
C THR A 723 -20.75 -12.72 1.12
N ASN A 724 -19.73 -12.57 1.95
CA ASN A 724 -19.61 -13.32 3.20
C ASN A 724 -20.24 -12.53 4.36
N TYR A 725 -19.90 -11.24 4.48
CA TYR A 725 -20.22 -10.42 5.65
C TYR A 725 -21.05 -9.16 5.34
N ALA A 726 -21.17 -8.72 4.09
CA ALA A 726 -22.02 -7.57 3.77
C ALA A 726 -23.51 -7.93 3.90
N ASN A 727 -24.29 -6.96 4.41
CA ASN A 727 -25.74 -7.09 4.65
C ASN A 727 -26.58 -6.95 3.37
N GLU A 728 -26.08 -6.20 2.38
CA GLU A 728 -26.69 -5.93 1.07
C GLU A 728 -25.74 -6.39 -0.07
N THR A 729 -26.29 -6.58 -1.28
CA THR A 729 -25.51 -6.77 -2.52
C THR A 729 -26.15 -5.96 -3.66
N ASP A 730 -25.32 -5.36 -4.51
CA ASP A 730 -25.72 -4.52 -5.66
C ASP A 730 -25.00 -4.96 -6.94
N PHE A 731 -24.94 -6.28 -7.17
CA PHE A 731 -24.39 -6.84 -8.41
C PHE A 731 -25.23 -6.43 -9.63
N SER A 732 -24.61 -6.25 -10.78
CA SER A 732 -25.34 -6.11 -12.05
C SER A 732 -24.67 -6.85 -13.20
N ALA A 733 -25.48 -7.39 -14.11
CA ALA A 733 -25.05 -7.96 -15.39
C ALA A 733 -25.80 -7.27 -16.54
N ASP A 734 -25.22 -7.21 -17.73
CA ASP A 734 -25.94 -7.04 -19.00
C ASP A 734 -25.14 -7.71 -20.12
N GLY A 735 -25.79 -8.47 -21.01
CA GLY A 735 -25.14 -9.08 -22.17
C GLY A 735 -24.13 -10.18 -21.82
N ILE A 736 -24.12 -10.75 -20.61
CA ILE A 736 -23.14 -11.79 -20.25
C ILE A 736 -23.43 -13.12 -20.97
N LEU A 737 -22.36 -13.81 -21.41
CA LEU A 737 -22.45 -15.13 -22.04
C LEU A 737 -21.58 -16.17 -21.34
N SER A 738 -22.21 -17.05 -20.59
CA SER A 738 -21.57 -18.21 -19.95
C SER A 738 -21.87 -19.50 -20.68
N TYR A 739 -20.83 -20.27 -20.99
CA TYR A 739 -20.97 -21.57 -21.67
C TYR A 739 -19.94 -22.61 -21.20
N LYS A 740 -20.31 -23.90 -21.27
CA LYS A 740 -19.39 -25.02 -21.03
C LYS A 740 -19.65 -26.17 -22.01
N THR A 741 -18.57 -26.82 -22.41
CA THR A 741 -18.55 -28.01 -23.26
C THR A 741 -18.14 -29.25 -22.45
N ALA A 742 -18.27 -30.43 -23.04
CA ALA A 742 -17.83 -31.68 -22.41
C ALA A 742 -16.31 -31.78 -22.19
N ALA A 743 -15.51 -30.94 -22.86
CA ALA A 743 -14.04 -30.98 -22.79
C ALA A 743 -13.51 -30.65 -21.39
N CYS A 744 -14.08 -29.63 -20.73
CA CYS A 744 -13.63 -29.16 -19.41
C CYS A 744 -13.94 -30.11 -18.24
N GLY A 745 -14.76 -31.16 -18.45
CA GLY A 745 -15.17 -32.11 -17.41
C GLY A 745 -16.01 -31.52 -16.26
N SER A 746 -16.30 -30.21 -16.25
CA SER A 746 -16.94 -29.47 -15.16
C SER A 746 -18.36 -28.98 -15.47
N MET A 747 -19.03 -29.61 -16.44
CA MET A 747 -20.41 -29.28 -16.85
C MET A 747 -21.42 -29.35 -15.70
N ASP A 748 -21.18 -30.17 -14.66
CA ASP A 748 -22.05 -30.27 -13.48
C ASP A 748 -21.91 -29.08 -12.51
N LYS A 749 -20.95 -28.17 -12.75
CA LYS A 749 -20.71 -26.98 -11.96
C LYS A 749 -21.42 -25.76 -12.58
N GLY A 750 -22.60 -25.44 -12.06
CA GLY A 750 -23.31 -24.20 -12.34
C GLY A 750 -22.66 -22.96 -11.71
N GLU A 751 -23.24 -21.79 -11.94
CA GLU A 751 -22.80 -20.54 -11.29
C GLU A 751 -23.08 -20.51 -9.77
N ASN A 752 -22.37 -19.64 -9.05
CA ASN A 752 -22.44 -19.51 -7.60
C ASN A 752 -23.02 -18.13 -7.20
N PHE A 753 -24.34 -18.04 -7.07
CA PHE A 753 -25.04 -16.80 -6.72
C PHE A 753 -25.63 -16.83 -5.30
N LYS A 754 -25.34 -15.78 -4.51
CA LYS A 754 -25.79 -15.61 -3.10
C LYS A 754 -26.07 -14.14 -2.78
N PHE A 755 -27.12 -13.60 -3.41
CA PHE A 755 -27.57 -12.23 -3.16
C PHE A 755 -28.05 -12.03 -1.72
N LYS A 756 -27.91 -10.80 -1.20
CA LYS A 756 -28.36 -10.40 0.15
C LYS A 756 -29.46 -9.32 0.06
N GLY A 757 -29.97 -8.90 1.21
CA GLY A 757 -30.69 -7.64 1.32
C GLY A 757 -31.89 -7.43 0.40
N ALA A 758 -31.95 -6.29 -0.29
CA ALA A 758 -32.95 -5.96 -1.30
C ALA A 758 -32.84 -6.87 -2.54
N GLN A 759 -31.63 -7.08 -3.06
CA GLN A 759 -31.38 -7.87 -4.27
C GLN A 759 -31.76 -9.36 -4.12
N SER A 760 -31.77 -9.89 -2.90
CA SER A 760 -32.31 -11.24 -2.62
C SER A 760 -33.81 -11.39 -2.88
N LYS A 761 -34.55 -10.26 -2.98
CA LYS A 761 -35.99 -10.19 -3.28
C LYS A 761 -36.24 -9.85 -4.73
N ASP A 762 -35.37 -9.03 -5.33
CA ASP A 762 -35.41 -8.65 -6.75
C ASP A 762 -33.99 -8.72 -7.38
N PRO A 763 -33.64 -9.86 -8.00
CA PRO A 763 -32.36 -10.04 -8.69
C PRO A 763 -32.39 -9.60 -10.17
N SER A 764 -33.38 -8.80 -10.60
CA SER A 764 -33.54 -8.43 -12.02
C SER A 764 -32.36 -7.62 -12.60
N ALA A 765 -31.56 -6.96 -11.75
CA ALA A 765 -30.30 -6.32 -12.14
C ALA A 765 -29.22 -7.29 -12.66
N VAL A 766 -29.33 -8.58 -12.32
CA VAL A 766 -28.39 -9.66 -12.72
C VAL A 766 -29.01 -10.63 -13.72
N PHE A 767 -30.35 -10.67 -13.88
CA PHE A 767 -31.05 -11.65 -14.71
C PHE A 767 -31.91 -10.97 -15.80
N LYS A 768 -31.27 -10.29 -16.74
CA LYS A 768 -31.94 -9.68 -17.91
C LYS A 768 -32.10 -10.71 -19.03
N SER A 769 -32.90 -10.39 -20.05
CA SER A 769 -33.07 -11.23 -21.26
C SER A 769 -31.84 -11.25 -22.17
N THR A 770 -30.81 -10.46 -21.84
CA THR A 770 -29.48 -10.42 -22.46
C THR A 770 -28.48 -11.34 -21.74
N ASP A 771 -28.81 -11.90 -20.58
CA ASP A 771 -27.87 -12.62 -19.72
C ASP A 771 -28.01 -14.15 -19.77
N TYR A 772 -26.93 -14.81 -20.17
CA TYR A 772 -26.84 -16.26 -20.32
C TYR A 772 -25.86 -16.83 -19.29
N PHE A 773 -26.37 -17.59 -18.31
CA PHE A 773 -25.62 -18.18 -17.21
C PHE A 773 -25.70 -19.71 -17.21
N TRP A 774 -24.61 -20.40 -16.87
CA TRP A 774 -24.56 -21.86 -16.88
C TRP A 774 -25.19 -22.45 -15.60
N LYS A 775 -26.35 -23.10 -15.70
CA LYS A 775 -27.03 -23.70 -14.54
C LYS A 775 -26.51 -25.09 -14.14
N THR A 776 -26.43 -26.01 -15.10
CA THR A 776 -26.23 -27.46 -14.85
C THR A 776 -25.65 -28.14 -16.08
N ALA A 777 -25.34 -29.44 -15.97
CA ALA A 777 -24.86 -30.29 -17.07
C ALA A 777 -25.86 -30.49 -18.24
N GLN A 778 -27.03 -29.83 -18.20
CA GLN A 778 -28.00 -29.78 -19.31
C GLN A 778 -27.78 -28.56 -20.23
N GLY A 779 -27.02 -27.54 -19.79
CA GLY A 779 -26.78 -26.31 -20.55
C GLY A 779 -27.89 -25.26 -20.47
N ASP A 780 -28.80 -25.37 -19.50
CA ASP A 780 -29.91 -24.43 -19.32
C ASP A 780 -29.40 -23.01 -18.96
N ALA A 781 -29.77 -22.01 -19.76
CA ALA A 781 -29.57 -20.58 -19.47
C ALA A 781 -30.62 -20.03 -18.49
N ILE A 782 -30.42 -18.82 -17.94
CA ILE A 782 -31.41 -18.19 -17.04
C ILE A 782 -32.62 -17.64 -17.81
N ASP A 783 -32.46 -17.07 -19.01
CA ASP A 783 -33.57 -17.00 -19.97
C ASP A 783 -33.95 -18.42 -20.41
N SER A 784 -35.11 -18.89 -19.94
CA SER A 784 -35.59 -20.26 -20.10
C SER A 784 -36.10 -20.61 -21.50
N SER A 785 -35.95 -19.71 -22.48
CA SER A 785 -36.45 -19.91 -23.85
C SER A 785 -35.42 -20.50 -24.83
N LYS A 786 -34.12 -20.44 -24.53
CA LYS A 786 -33.04 -20.91 -25.42
C LYS A 786 -31.89 -21.58 -24.65
N VAL A 787 -31.34 -22.64 -25.25
CA VAL A 787 -30.08 -23.27 -24.84
C VAL A 787 -28.95 -22.68 -25.69
N VAL A 788 -27.79 -22.40 -25.09
CA VAL A 788 -26.58 -21.99 -25.81
C VAL A 788 -25.93 -23.23 -26.42
N THR A 789 -25.46 -23.13 -27.66
CA THR A 789 -24.91 -24.26 -28.45
C THR A 789 -23.62 -23.88 -29.16
N ASP A 790 -22.77 -24.87 -29.46
CA ASP A 790 -21.46 -24.65 -30.10
C ASP A 790 -21.53 -23.79 -31.38
N ASP A 791 -22.63 -23.85 -32.14
CA ASP A 791 -22.84 -23.08 -33.38
C ASP A 791 -23.11 -21.57 -33.17
N TRP A 792 -23.22 -21.12 -31.92
CA TRP A 792 -23.17 -19.70 -31.56
C TRP A 792 -21.76 -19.12 -31.70
N PHE A 793 -20.72 -19.96 -31.73
CA PHE A 793 -19.31 -19.57 -31.81
C PHE A 793 -18.68 -20.06 -33.13
N LYS A 794 -17.68 -19.35 -33.66
CA LYS A 794 -16.87 -19.85 -34.79
C LYS A 794 -15.95 -21.00 -34.39
N SER A 795 -15.43 -20.96 -33.16
CA SER A 795 -14.74 -22.08 -32.51
C SER A 795 -15.00 -22.10 -31.00
N VAL A 796 -15.15 -23.31 -30.46
CA VAL A 796 -15.16 -23.61 -29.01
C VAL A 796 -13.93 -24.44 -28.59
N ASP A 797 -12.98 -24.67 -29.50
CA ASP A 797 -11.73 -25.37 -29.22
C ASP A 797 -10.64 -24.35 -28.85
N THR A 798 -10.28 -24.33 -27.56
CA THR A 798 -9.23 -23.47 -26.99
C THR A 798 -7.83 -24.04 -27.18
N GLY A 799 -7.68 -25.25 -27.75
CA GLY A 799 -6.41 -25.97 -27.80
C GLY A 799 -5.87 -26.42 -26.42
N TYR A 800 -6.64 -26.25 -25.34
CA TYR A 800 -6.21 -26.58 -23.99
C TYR A 800 -6.31 -28.07 -23.70
N ASN A 801 -5.19 -28.68 -23.32
CA ASN A 801 -5.16 -30.07 -22.92
C ASN A 801 -5.53 -30.22 -21.43
N TYR A 802 -6.82 -30.38 -21.12
CA TYR A 802 -7.37 -30.56 -19.76
C TYR A 802 -6.78 -31.74 -18.95
N LYS A 803 -5.85 -32.54 -19.49
CA LYS A 803 -5.13 -33.61 -18.76
C LYS A 803 -3.72 -33.23 -18.35
N THR A 804 -3.04 -32.39 -19.14
CA THR A 804 -1.69 -31.88 -18.85
C THR A 804 -1.71 -30.43 -18.37
N HIS A 805 -2.83 -29.73 -18.54
CA HIS A 805 -3.04 -28.32 -18.23
C HIS A 805 -2.13 -27.37 -19.02
N THR A 806 -1.92 -27.69 -20.29
CA THR A 806 -1.03 -26.98 -21.22
C THR A 806 -1.72 -26.66 -22.53
N TYR A 807 -1.29 -25.58 -23.19
CA TYR A 807 -1.56 -25.28 -24.60
C TYR A 807 -0.39 -25.78 -25.46
N GLU A 808 -0.65 -26.37 -26.63
CA GLU A 808 0.41 -26.70 -27.60
C GLU A 808 0.82 -25.47 -28.44
N THR A 809 -0.11 -24.53 -28.63
CA THR A 809 0.06 -23.20 -29.23
C THR A 809 -0.84 -22.23 -28.48
N LEU A 810 -0.39 -20.99 -28.24
CA LEU A 810 -1.24 -19.99 -27.57
C LEU A 810 -2.52 -19.73 -28.39
N PRO A 811 -3.72 -19.79 -27.76
CA PRO A 811 -5.00 -19.61 -28.47
C PRO A 811 -5.30 -18.15 -28.81
N VAL A 812 -4.57 -17.21 -28.19
CA VAL A 812 -4.78 -15.77 -28.28
C VAL A 812 -3.41 -15.11 -28.42
N THR A 813 -3.29 -14.18 -29.35
CA THR A 813 -2.04 -13.43 -29.62
C THR A 813 -2.33 -11.95 -29.77
N ARG A 814 -1.30 -11.14 -30.04
CA ARG A 814 -1.47 -9.77 -30.54
C ARG A 814 -1.25 -9.71 -32.05
N ASP A 815 -1.95 -8.78 -32.71
CA ASP A 815 -1.62 -8.32 -34.05
C ASP A 815 -0.49 -7.28 -34.00
N ALA A 816 0.02 -6.86 -35.17
CA ALA A 816 1.20 -5.99 -35.27
C ALA A 816 0.97 -4.53 -34.77
N ASP A 817 -0.27 -4.15 -34.46
CA ASP A 817 -0.66 -2.90 -33.80
C ASP A 817 -1.07 -3.10 -32.34
N GLY A 818 -0.68 -4.24 -31.73
CA GLY A 818 -0.90 -4.60 -30.34
C GLY A 818 -2.29 -5.12 -29.99
N ARG A 819 -3.28 -4.97 -30.89
CA ARG A 819 -4.66 -5.43 -30.68
C ARG A 819 -4.71 -6.95 -30.43
N ILE A 820 -5.64 -7.39 -29.57
CA ILE A 820 -5.83 -8.82 -29.30
C ILE A 820 -6.46 -9.54 -30.50
N ASN A 821 -5.81 -10.60 -30.96
CA ASN A 821 -6.33 -11.52 -31.98
C ASN A 821 -6.73 -12.87 -31.34
N MET A 822 -8.03 -13.17 -31.42
CA MET A 822 -8.64 -14.41 -30.90
C MET A 822 -8.63 -15.57 -31.91
N HIS A 823 -8.17 -15.37 -33.15
CA HIS A 823 -8.17 -16.39 -34.22
C HIS A 823 -9.55 -17.05 -34.49
N GLY A 824 -10.65 -16.38 -34.13
CA GLY A 824 -12.02 -16.89 -34.21
C GLY A 824 -12.47 -17.74 -33.00
N LEU A 825 -11.62 -17.95 -32.00
CA LEU A 825 -12.00 -18.56 -30.73
C LEU A 825 -13.05 -17.70 -30.01
N LEU A 826 -14.16 -18.32 -29.63
CA LEU A 826 -15.32 -17.70 -28.95
C LEU A 826 -15.95 -16.50 -29.70
N GLU A 827 -15.56 -16.23 -30.95
CA GLU A 827 -16.15 -15.18 -31.77
C GLU A 827 -17.56 -15.60 -32.22
N LEU A 828 -18.55 -14.73 -32.02
CA LEU A 828 -19.96 -15.10 -32.14
C LEU A 828 -20.51 -15.03 -33.57
N THR A 829 -21.33 -16.02 -33.93
CA THR A 829 -22.00 -16.17 -35.23
C THR A 829 -23.33 -15.40 -35.30
N ASP A 830 -24.03 -15.50 -36.43
CA ASP A 830 -25.41 -15.01 -36.62
C ASP A 830 -26.47 -15.80 -35.82
N LYS A 831 -26.08 -16.86 -35.09
CA LYS A 831 -26.97 -17.64 -34.22
C LYS A 831 -27.07 -17.05 -32.81
N ALA A 832 -26.01 -16.41 -32.34
CA ALA A 832 -26.02 -15.66 -31.10
C ALA A 832 -26.84 -14.37 -31.24
N PRO A 833 -27.59 -13.92 -30.21
CA PRO A 833 -28.20 -12.61 -30.21
C PRO A 833 -27.14 -11.50 -30.25
N LEU A 834 -27.52 -10.30 -30.72
CA LEU A 834 -26.59 -9.20 -30.96
C LEU A 834 -25.93 -8.71 -29.66
N ASN A 835 -26.74 -8.40 -28.64
CA ASN A 835 -26.35 -7.80 -27.37
C ASN A 835 -26.02 -8.88 -26.32
N VAL A 836 -25.14 -9.81 -26.68
CA VAL A 836 -24.74 -10.97 -25.87
C VAL A 836 -23.29 -11.33 -26.18
N GLY A 837 -22.48 -11.50 -25.14
CA GLY A 837 -21.09 -11.90 -25.17
C GLY A 837 -20.12 -10.85 -25.72
N ALA A 838 -18.84 -11.06 -25.45
CA ALA A 838 -17.76 -10.18 -25.90
C ALA A 838 -17.57 -10.23 -27.41
N ARG A 839 -17.28 -9.08 -28.01
CA ARG A 839 -17.16 -8.86 -29.46
C ARG A 839 -15.97 -7.97 -29.78
N PHE A 840 -14.79 -8.55 -29.90
CA PHE A 840 -13.61 -7.84 -30.39
C PHE A 840 -13.74 -7.47 -31.87
N ASN A 841 -13.37 -6.23 -32.18
CA ASN A 841 -13.33 -5.66 -33.52
C ASN A 841 -12.47 -4.38 -33.50
N ALA A 842 -12.11 -3.84 -34.67
CA ALA A 842 -11.19 -2.71 -34.79
C ALA A 842 -11.74 -1.38 -34.20
N ASP A 843 -13.06 -1.23 -34.09
CA ASP A 843 -13.70 -0.02 -33.54
C ASP A 843 -13.78 -0.05 -32.00
N VAL A 844 -13.48 -1.20 -31.38
CA VAL A 844 -13.57 -1.44 -29.93
C VAL A 844 -12.21 -1.76 -29.29
N LEU A 845 -11.30 -2.39 -30.03
CA LEU A 845 -9.92 -2.59 -29.58
C LEU A 845 -9.05 -1.37 -29.92
N THR A 846 -8.49 -0.75 -28.89
CA THR A 846 -7.49 0.34 -29.00
C THR A 846 -6.16 -0.21 -29.55
N PRO A 847 -5.62 0.33 -30.65
CA PRO A 847 -4.27 -0.01 -31.11
C PRO A 847 -3.20 0.74 -30.34
N ASN A 848 -1.98 0.22 -30.32
CA ASN A 848 -0.81 0.92 -29.79
C ASN A 848 -0.63 2.27 -30.54
N PRO A 849 -0.57 3.42 -29.86
CA PRO A 849 -0.24 4.68 -30.52
C PRO A 849 1.21 4.65 -31.03
N VAL A 850 1.42 5.10 -32.26
CA VAL A 850 2.74 5.19 -32.88
C VAL A 850 3.46 6.45 -32.37
N ILE A 851 4.39 6.27 -31.43
CA ILE A 851 5.19 7.37 -30.89
C ILE A 851 6.33 7.70 -31.86
N SER A 852 6.37 8.93 -32.38
CA SER A 852 7.46 9.39 -33.24
C SER A 852 8.67 9.86 -32.44
N ILE A 853 9.87 9.56 -32.95
CA ILE A 853 11.14 10.01 -32.38
C ILE A 853 11.58 11.27 -33.15
N ASP A 854 10.80 12.33 -32.95
CA ASP A 854 11.05 13.65 -33.55
C ASP A 854 11.73 14.60 -32.55
N GLY A 855 12.58 15.49 -33.10
CA GLY A 855 13.34 16.50 -32.38
C GLY A 855 14.81 16.14 -32.14
N ASP A 856 15.53 17.02 -31.45
CA ASP A 856 16.99 16.93 -31.32
C ASP A 856 17.45 15.87 -30.31
N GLU A 857 18.49 15.12 -30.67
CA GLU A 857 19.20 14.24 -29.73
C GLU A 857 19.88 15.04 -28.63
N THR A 858 19.86 14.49 -27.41
CA THR A 858 20.55 15.10 -26.28
C THR A 858 22.06 15.14 -26.47
N THR A 859 22.67 16.29 -26.18
CA THR A 859 24.13 16.42 -26.09
C THR A 859 24.67 16.00 -24.71
N GLY A 860 23.78 15.65 -23.77
CA GLY A 860 24.07 15.44 -22.35
C GLY A 860 23.28 16.40 -21.47
N PHE A 861 23.64 16.46 -20.19
CA PHE A 861 23.06 17.39 -19.23
C PHE A 861 23.38 18.85 -19.55
N ALA A 862 22.49 19.76 -19.14
CA ALA A 862 22.77 21.18 -19.06
C ALA A 862 23.98 21.47 -18.12
N PRO A 863 24.73 22.56 -18.32
CA PRO A 863 25.89 22.87 -17.48
C PRO A 863 25.50 23.20 -16.04
N GLU A 864 26.33 22.80 -15.07
CA GLU A 864 26.20 23.22 -13.66
C GLU A 864 26.23 24.75 -13.54
N ASN A 865 25.27 25.33 -12.79
CA ASN A 865 25.10 26.77 -12.66
C ASN A 865 24.97 27.53 -14.00
N ALA A 866 24.51 26.85 -15.06
CA ALA A 866 23.84 27.57 -16.13
C ALA A 866 22.62 28.28 -15.52
N GLU A 867 22.43 29.56 -15.86
CA GLU A 867 21.10 30.14 -15.83
C GLU A 867 20.25 29.31 -16.81
N ILE A 868 19.44 28.40 -16.28
CA ILE A 868 18.15 28.13 -16.94
C ILE A 868 17.48 29.50 -16.91
N ALA A 869 17.38 30.14 -18.08
CA ALA A 869 16.73 31.43 -18.17
C ALA A 869 15.35 31.30 -17.52
N GLU A 870 15.05 32.17 -16.54
CA GLU A 870 13.69 32.24 -16.02
C GLU A 870 12.77 32.43 -17.21
N ARG A 871 11.72 31.59 -17.32
CA ARG A 871 10.73 31.74 -18.39
C ARG A 871 10.21 33.17 -18.33
N ILE A 872 10.61 33.96 -19.32
CA ILE A 872 10.39 35.41 -19.34
C ILE A 872 8.89 35.62 -19.32
N ALA A 873 8.38 36.24 -18.25
CA ALA A 873 7.03 36.80 -18.24
C ALA A 873 7.04 37.97 -19.24
N TYR A 874 6.68 37.68 -20.48
CA TYR A 874 6.68 38.65 -21.57
C TYR A 874 5.50 39.61 -21.36
N GLU A 875 5.79 40.91 -21.40
CA GLU A 875 4.81 41.97 -21.25
C GLU A 875 3.72 41.86 -22.32
N THR A 876 2.45 41.92 -21.91
CA THR A 876 1.30 42.03 -22.80
C THR A 876 1.25 43.46 -23.34
N LEU A 877 1.33 43.59 -24.67
CA LEU A 877 1.45 44.88 -25.36
C LEU A 877 0.14 45.35 -26.02
N ASP A 878 -0.76 44.43 -26.39
CA ASP A 878 -2.14 44.67 -26.90
C ASP A 878 -3.04 43.52 -26.43
N GLY A 879 -4.37 43.73 -26.39
CA GLY A 879 -5.39 42.70 -26.10
C GLY A 879 -5.84 42.63 -24.63
N GLU A 880 -5.03 43.16 -23.71
CA GLU A 880 -5.24 43.06 -22.26
C GLU A 880 -6.58 43.64 -21.77
N ASN A 881 -7.39 42.79 -21.14
CA ASN A 881 -8.73 43.07 -20.63
C ASN A 881 -9.74 43.59 -21.69
N GLU A 882 -9.51 43.33 -22.99
CA GLU A 882 -10.46 43.70 -24.05
C GLU A 882 -11.75 42.84 -24.03
N THR A 883 -12.85 43.39 -24.57
CA THR A 883 -14.12 42.66 -24.72
C THR A 883 -14.42 42.40 -26.20
N VAL A 884 -14.32 41.13 -26.60
CA VAL A 884 -14.61 40.65 -27.96
C VAL A 884 -16.06 40.16 -28.07
N LEU A 885 -16.69 40.46 -29.20
CA LEU A 885 -18.00 39.91 -29.54
C LEU A 885 -17.84 38.57 -30.24
N LYS A 886 -18.70 37.60 -29.91
CA LYS A 886 -18.81 36.34 -30.65
C LYS A 886 -19.00 36.60 -32.15
N GLY A 887 -18.27 35.86 -32.98
CA GLY A 887 -18.20 36.05 -34.42
C GLY A 887 -17.23 37.13 -34.91
N ASN A 888 -16.44 37.75 -34.01
CA ASN A 888 -15.27 38.58 -34.36
C ASN A 888 -13.98 37.85 -33.95
N SER A 889 -12.87 38.19 -34.61
CA SER A 889 -11.51 37.80 -34.17
C SER A 889 -11.07 38.61 -32.94
N PHE A 890 -10.24 38.01 -32.09
CA PHE A 890 -9.50 38.70 -31.02
C PHE A 890 -8.02 38.80 -31.40
N THR A 891 -7.33 39.87 -31.00
CA THR A 891 -5.90 40.10 -31.31
C THR A 891 -5.15 40.48 -30.04
N ALA A 892 -4.14 39.71 -29.68
CA ALA A 892 -3.23 39.98 -28.58
C ALA A 892 -1.78 40.14 -29.08
N ARG A 893 -0.94 40.85 -28.32
CA ARG A 893 0.50 40.98 -28.64
C ARG A 893 1.37 40.70 -27.43
N SER A 894 2.18 39.66 -27.49
CA SER A 894 3.26 39.38 -26.53
C SER A 894 4.51 40.20 -26.88
N ALA A 895 5.25 40.70 -25.89
CA ALA A 895 6.56 41.31 -26.09
C ALA A 895 7.66 40.32 -26.56
N ALA A 896 7.37 39.01 -26.61
CA ALA A 896 8.24 38.02 -27.24
C ALA A 896 8.53 38.34 -28.71
N SER A 897 9.61 37.80 -29.26
CA SER A 897 9.91 37.89 -30.69
C SER A 897 9.35 36.67 -31.43
N LEU A 898 8.82 36.86 -32.63
CA LEU A 898 8.11 35.79 -33.37
C LEU A 898 8.98 34.56 -33.66
N ASP A 899 10.30 34.72 -33.79
CA ASP A 899 11.26 33.61 -33.96
C ASP A 899 11.37 32.69 -32.73
N LYS A 900 10.79 33.10 -31.59
CA LYS A 900 10.68 32.30 -30.37
C LYS A 900 9.29 31.68 -30.14
N PHE A 901 8.29 32.00 -30.95
CA PHE A 901 6.93 31.52 -30.75
C PHE A 901 6.83 29.98 -30.82
N VAL A 902 6.01 29.40 -29.95
CA VAL A 902 5.77 27.94 -29.88
C VAL A 902 4.29 27.59 -30.05
N ALA A 903 3.40 28.21 -29.28
CA ALA A 903 1.98 27.85 -29.24
C ALA A 903 1.10 28.95 -28.64
N VAL A 904 -0.21 28.85 -28.88
CA VAL A 904 -1.25 29.64 -28.21
C VAL A 904 -2.17 28.71 -27.44
N TYR A 905 -2.56 29.09 -26.23
CA TYR A 905 -3.61 28.42 -25.47
C TYR A 905 -4.68 29.45 -25.09
N VAL A 906 -5.94 29.03 -25.00
CA VAL A 906 -7.01 29.76 -24.31
C VAL A 906 -7.60 28.85 -23.25
N ASP A 907 -7.70 29.32 -22.01
CA ASP A 907 -8.17 28.55 -20.85
C ASP A 907 -7.44 27.19 -20.71
N ASP A 908 -6.12 27.23 -20.84
CA ASP A 908 -5.20 26.08 -20.90
C ASP A 908 -5.49 25.02 -21.99
N THR A 909 -6.40 25.31 -22.93
CA THR A 909 -6.66 24.50 -24.13
C THR A 909 -5.82 25.01 -25.30
N LEU A 910 -5.03 24.12 -25.92
CA LEU A 910 -4.21 24.44 -27.10
C LEU A 910 -5.09 24.86 -28.28
N VAL A 911 -4.81 26.01 -28.88
CA VAL A 911 -5.49 26.49 -30.09
C VAL A 911 -4.85 25.83 -31.32
N ASP A 912 -5.67 25.37 -32.28
CA ASP A 912 -5.13 24.84 -33.55
C ASP A 912 -4.47 25.97 -34.36
N SER A 913 -3.36 25.66 -35.03
CA SER A 913 -2.70 26.49 -36.04
C SER A 913 -3.61 27.03 -37.17
N ALA A 914 -4.76 26.40 -37.41
CA ALA A 914 -5.78 26.89 -38.34
C ALA A 914 -6.65 28.01 -37.75
N ASP A 915 -6.72 28.09 -36.42
CA ASP A 915 -7.58 29.01 -35.66
C ASP A 915 -6.85 30.27 -35.14
N TYR A 916 -5.60 30.50 -35.56
CA TYR A 916 -4.96 31.80 -35.38
C TYR A 916 -3.99 32.17 -36.51
N THR A 917 -3.65 33.45 -36.59
CA THR A 917 -2.60 33.98 -37.48
C THR A 917 -1.53 34.73 -36.70
N LEU A 918 -0.31 34.78 -37.27
CA LEU A 918 0.88 35.41 -36.68
C LEU A 918 1.45 36.48 -37.62
N GLU A 919 1.91 37.62 -37.08
CA GLU A 919 2.58 38.69 -37.85
C GLU A 919 3.95 39.08 -37.26
N GLU A 920 4.89 39.51 -38.12
CA GLU A 920 6.27 39.84 -37.72
C GLU A 920 6.37 41.11 -36.88
N GLY A 921 6.98 40.98 -35.70
CA GLY A 921 7.23 42.05 -34.74
C GLY A 921 7.48 41.44 -33.36
N SER A 922 7.06 42.16 -32.31
CA SER A 922 6.68 41.50 -31.06
C SER A 922 5.46 40.61 -31.36
N THR A 923 5.47 39.34 -30.94
CA THR A 923 4.56 38.28 -31.39
C THR A 923 3.08 38.69 -31.30
N ILE A 924 2.50 39.01 -32.44
CA ILE A 924 1.06 39.25 -32.59
C ILE A 924 0.37 37.92 -32.87
N VAL A 925 -0.65 37.61 -32.07
CA VAL A 925 -1.58 36.49 -32.32
C VAL A 925 -2.94 37.09 -32.66
N THR A 926 -3.64 36.52 -33.62
CA THR A 926 -5.06 36.84 -33.87
C THR A 926 -5.86 35.56 -33.94
N LEU A 927 -6.72 35.33 -32.94
CA LEU A 927 -7.64 34.19 -32.86
C LEU A 927 -8.78 34.33 -33.88
N SER A 928 -9.19 33.22 -34.48
CA SER A 928 -10.21 33.20 -35.54
C SER A 928 -11.60 33.57 -34.99
N ALA A 929 -12.42 34.18 -35.85
CA ALA A 929 -13.80 34.48 -35.51
C ALA A 929 -14.67 33.22 -35.27
N GLU A 930 -14.25 32.07 -35.82
CA GLU A 930 -14.91 30.77 -35.64
C GLU A 930 -14.53 30.15 -34.28
N PHE A 931 -13.27 30.30 -33.86
CA PHE A 931 -12.78 29.93 -32.53
C PHE A 931 -13.47 30.76 -31.42
N ILE A 932 -13.52 32.09 -31.57
CA ILE A 932 -14.17 33.00 -30.60
C ILE A 932 -15.69 32.76 -30.49
N GLU A 933 -16.36 32.34 -31.58
CA GLU A 933 -17.76 31.89 -31.51
C GLU A 933 -17.92 30.63 -30.65
N GLY A 934 -16.90 29.76 -30.57
CA GLY A 934 -16.90 28.50 -29.82
C GLY A 934 -16.66 28.62 -28.30
N LEU A 935 -16.04 29.70 -27.81
CA LEU A 935 -15.82 29.97 -26.38
C LEU A 935 -17.16 30.24 -25.65
N GLU A 936 -17.19 30.25 -24.31
CA GLU A 936 -18.42 30.64 -23.57
C GLU A 936 -18.60 32.18 -23.50
N ASP A 937 -19.65 32.67 -22.81
CA ASP A 937 -19.79 34.10 -22.47
C ASP A 937 -19.13 34.33 -21.10
N GLY A 938 -17.88 34.78 -21.07
CA GLY A 938 -17.10 34.86 -19.83
C GLY A 938 -15.81 35.68 -19.96
N ALA A 939 -14.97 35.60 -18.92
CA ALA A 939 -13.58 36.00 -18.98
C ALA A 939 -12.74 34.75 -19.31
N HIS A 940 -11.74 34.94 -20.17
CA HIS A 940 -10.88 33.91 -20.75
C HIS A 940 -9.42 34.35 -20.68
N LEU A 941 -8.51 33.40 -20.57
CA LEU A 941 -7.07 33.66 -20.48
C LEU A 941 -6.35 33.12 -21.71
N GLU A 942 -5.85 34.01 -22.58
CA GLU A 942 -4.90 33.63 -23.63
C GLU A 942 -3.48 33.53 -23.05
N LYS A 943 -2.75 32.49 -23.44
CA LYS A 943 -1.35 32.25 -23.06
C LYS A 943 -0.51 32.02 -24.32
N ILE A 944 0.33 33.00 -24.64
CA ILE A 944 1.22 32.97 -25.81
C ILE A 944 2.58 32.40 -25.36
N VAL A 945 2.83 31.14 -25.73
CA VAL A 945 4.01 30.38 -25.31
C VAL A 945 5.18 30.63 -26.27
N SER A 946 6.34 30.92 -25.70
CA SER A 946 7.62 31.06 -26.41
C SER A 946 8.67 30.09 -25.87
N THR A 947 9.76 29.90 -26.62
CA THR A 947 10.85 28.96 -26.27
C THR A 947 11.51 29.27 -24.92
N ASP A 948 11.58 30.54 -24.52
CA ASP A 948 12.22 31.03 -23.30
C ASP A 948 11.29 31.86 -22.40
N GLY A 949 9.97 31.82 -22.58
CA GLY A 949 9.02 32.61 -21.79
C GLY A 949 7.58 32.51 -22.25
N ASP A 950 6.67 33.18 -21.55
CA ASP A 950 5.22 33.16 -21.77
C ASP A 950 4.64 34.57 -21.58
N ALA A 951 3.62 34.95 -22.37
CA ALA A 951 2.75 36.07 -22.06
C ALA A 951 1.34 35.57 -21.71
N TYR A 952 0.65 36.32 -20.86
CA TYR A 952 -0.67 36.01 -20.32
C TYR A 952 -1.59 37.21 -20.53
N ILE A 953 -2.74 37.00 -21.16
CA ILE A 953 -3.66 38.06 -21.60
C ILE A 953 -5.08 37.69 -21.18
N ASP A 954 -5.64 38.41 -20.21
CA ASP A 954 -7.06 38.26 -19.87
C ASP A 954 -7.90 38.95 -20.97
N PHE A 955 -8.98 38.31 -21.44
CA PHE A 955 -9.97 38.94 -22.33
C PHE A 955 -11.39 38.46 -22.02
N ILE A 956 -12.41 39.14 -22.56
CA ILE A 956 -13.83 38.88 -22.25
C ILE A 956 -14.59 38.58 -23.54
N VAL A 957 -15.25 37.42 -23.61
CA VAL A 957 -16.12 37.04 -24.74
C VAL A 957 -17.57 37.34 -24.39
N THR A 958 -18.33 37.91 -25.33
CA THR A 958 -19.79 38.03 -25.15
C THR A 958 -20.64 37.91 -26.41
N SER A 959 -21.81 37.29 -26.25
CA SER A 959 -22.93 37.21 -27.19
C SER A 959 -23.71 38.52 -27.39
N LYS A 960 -23.39 39.60 -26.66
CA LYS A 960 -24.20 40.83 -26.62
C LYS A 960 -23.41 42.08 -26.96
N ALA A 961 -23.75 42.72 -28.09
CA ALA A 961 -23.26 44.03 -28.45
C ALA A 961 -23.68 45.11 -27.42
N GLY A 962 -22.74 45.49 -26.56
CA GLY A 962 -22.82 46.70 -25.75
C GLY A 962 -22.53 47.96 -26.60
N GLU A 963 -23.09 49.10 -26.22
CA GLU A 963 -22.87 50.36 -26.93
C GLU A 963 -21.44 50.89 -26.67
N VAL A 964 -20.57 50.81 -27.68
CA VAL A 964 -19.28 51.54 -27.69
C VAL A 964 -19.56 53.04 -27.78
N ALA A 965 -19.31 53.77 -26.69
CA ALA A 965 -19.45 55.21 -26.64
C ALA A 965 -18.18 55.89 -27.19
N ALA A 966 -18.35 56.72 -28.21
CA ALA A 966 -17.29 57.59 -28.75
C ALA A 966 -17.35 59.01 -28.14
N ASP A 967 -16.23 59.74 -28.19
CA ASP A 967 -16.05 61.07 -27.60
C ASP A 967 -17.02 62.15 -28.11
N GLU A 968 -17.36 63.12 -27.23
CA GLU A 968 -17.05 64.53 -27.48
C GLU A 968 -17.13 65.41 -26.19
N GLU A 969 -16.59 66.63 -26.26
CA GLU A 969 -16.26 67.49 -25.11
C GLU A 969 -17.44 68.25 -24.49
N ASN A 970 -17.31 68.65 -23.21
CA ASN A 970 -17.47 70.09 -22.87
C ASN A 970 -16.80 70.54 -21.55
N VAL A 971 -16.54 71.84 -21.45
CA VAL A 971 -15.66 72.46 -20.43
C VAL A 971 -16.40 73.51 -19.59
N VAL A 972 -16.22 73.47 -18.26
CA VAL A 972 -16.29 74.65 -17.38
C VAL A 972 -15.19 74.53 -16.32
N ALA A 973 -14.48 75.63 -16.03
CA ALA A 973 -13.29 75.64 -15.17
C ALA A 973 -13.41 76.59 -13.96
N SER A 974 -12.57 76.37 -12.94
CA SER A 974 -12.18 77.39 -11.96
C SER A 974 -10.79 77.11 -11.36
N GLU A 975 -9.87 78.06 -11.55
CA GLU A 975 -8.87 78.62 -10.59
C GLU A 975 -8.44 77.80 -9.35
N THR A 976 -7.18 77.75 -8.87
CA THR A 976 -5.84 78.32 -9.22
C THR A 976 -4.78 77.60 -8.32
N ALA A 977 -3.44 77.71 -8.45
CA ALA A 977 -2.47 77.90 -9.55
C ALA A 977 -1.02 77.95 -8.96
N ALA A 978 0.03 77.91 -9.80
CA ALA A 978 1.46 78.18 -9.49
C ALA A 978 2.21 77.18 -8.55
N ASN A 979 3.55 76.96 -8.62
CA ASN A 979 4.55 77.15 -9.69
C ASN A 979 5.85 76.33 -9.42
N GLU A 980 6.74 76.23 -10.42
CA GLU A 980 8.17 75.83 -10.46
C GLU A 980 8.97 75.47 -9.17
N THR A 981 9.51 74.23 -9.15
CA THR A 981 10.94 73.77 -9.02
C THR A 981 12.03 74.51 -8.18
N VAL A 982 13.12 73.73 -7.90
CA VAL A 982 14.54 74.14 -7.62
C VAL A 982 15.13 74.02 -6.18
N SER A 983 15.46 72.77 -5.80
CA SER A 983 16.80 72.32 -5.31
C SER A 983 17.39 72.58 -3.89
N LYS A 984 18.21 71.59 -3.45
CA LYS A 984 19.47 71.63 -2.66
C LYS A 984 19.48 71.79 -1.11
N LYS A 985 20.17 70.79 -0.49
CA LYS A 985 21.17 70.89 0.63
C LYS A 985 20.64 71.27 2.04
N ASP A 986 21.32 70.95 3.16
CA ASP A 986 22.57 70.20 3.42
C ASP A 986 22.56 69.53 4.84
N GLU A 987 23.66 68.89 5.23
CA GLU A 987 23.89 68.22 6.53
C GLU A 987 23.75 69.09 7.80
N ALA A 988 23.41 68.44 8.94
CA ALA A 988 24.19 68.45 10.20
C ALA A 988 23.70 67.30 11.13
N LYS A 989 24.48 66.45 11.82
CA LYS A 989 25.82 66.46 12.46
C LYS A 989 25.92 67.05 13.89
N THR A 990 25.87 66.16 14.88
CA THR A 990 26.68 66.11 16.12
C THR A 990 26.72 64.64 16.57
N LYS A 991 27.83 63.90 16.77
CA LYS A 991 29.20 64.25 17.25
C LYS A 991 29.17 64.71 18.71
N VAL A 992 30.03 64.33 19.66
CA VAL A 992 31.47 63.98 19.71
C VAL A 992 31.71 62.91 20.81
N ASP A 993 32.87 62.33 21.14
CA ASP A 993 34.19 61.89 20.58
C ASP A 993 34.92 61.32 21.86
N THR A 994 35.84 60.34 22.00
CA THR A 994 36.60 59.28 21.27
C THR A 994 37.49 58.55 22.33
N LEU A 995 37.90 57.26 22.24
CA LEU A 995 39.15 56.73 22.88
C LEU A 995 39.60 55.30 22.42
N ASP A 996 40.91 55.11 22.21
CA ASP A 996 41.57 53.87 21.71
C ASP A 996 42.11 52.92 22.81
N SER A 997 42.37 51.64 22.48
CA SER A 997 43.58 50.92 22.98
C SER A 997 43.98 49.63 22.21
N ALA A 998 45.20 49.65 21.65
CA ALA A 998 46.18 48.55 21.53
C ALA A 998 45.83 47.13 20.98
N MET A 999 46.47 46.78 19.85
CA MET A 999 47.08 45.45 19.57
C MET A 999 48.44 45.31 20.34
N PRO A 1000 49.17 44.15 20.43
CA PRO A 1000 49.14 42.94 19.56
C PRO A 1000 49.40 41.55 20.22
N VAL A 1001 49.52 40.49 19.38
CA VAL A 1001 50.01 39.09 19.67
C VAL A 1001 49.15 38.28 20.67
N VAL A 1002 48.94 36.95 20.62
CA VAL A 1002 49.68 35.81 20.03
C VAL A 1002 48.74 34.72 19.50
N PHE A 1003 49.03 34.17 18.32
CA PHE A 1003 48.63 32.79 17.93
C PHE A 1003 49.68 32.14 17.01
N VAL A 1004 50.81 31.72 17.59
CA VAL A 1004 51.80 30.83 16.94
C VAL A 1004 52.09 29.66 17.88
N ALA A 1005 51.10 28.77 18.00
CA ALA A 1005 51.21 27.43 18.54
C ALA A 1005 49.97 26.62 18.08
N LEU A 1006 50.10 25.30 17.93
CA LEU A 1006 49.05 24.34 17.55
C LEU A 1006 48.58 24.29 16.08
N LEU A 1007 49.15 25.06 15.15
CA LEU A 1007 48.99 24.81 13.70
C LEU A 1007 50.01 23.77 13.17
N LEU A 1008 50.25 22.70 13.95
CA LEU A 1008 51.15 21.58 13.63
C LEU A 1008 50.69 20.29 14.35
N MET A 1009 49.89 19.44 13.68
CA MET A 1009 49.98 17.95 13.65
C MET A 1009 48.69 17.30 13.12
N SER A 1010 48.53 17.22 11.79
CA SER A 1010 47.52 16.35 11.14
C SER A 1010 47.76 16.14 9.62
N ALA A 1011 49.02 16.08 9.17
CA ALA A 1011 49.37 16.04 7.73
C ALA A 1011 50.48 15.02 7.36
N ALA A 1012 50.39 13.81 7.90
CA ALA A 1012 51.10 12.58 7.47
C ALA A 1012 50.42 11.37 8.18
N VAL A 1013 50.22 10.18 7.60
CA VAL A 1013 50.78 9.54 6.41
C VAL A 1013 49.67 8.86 5.59
N VAL A 1014 49.81 8.83 4.26
CA VAL A 1014 49.08 7.93 3.35
C VAL A 1014 50.08 7.29 2.36
N VAL A 1015 49.69 6.18 1.74
CA VAL A 1015 50.37 5.42 0.65
C VAL A 1015 51.43 4.38 1.12
N TYR A 1016 51.45 3.23 0.41
CA TYR A 1016 52.21 1.98 0.62
C TYR A 1016 51.80 1.13 1.85
N THR A 1017 51.51 -0.18 1.74
CA THR A 1017 51.81 -1.19 0.70
C THR A 1017 50.59 -1.95 0.12
N LYS A 1018 50.80 -2.75 -0.95
CA LYS A 1018 49.80 -3.56 -1.69
C LYS A 1018 49.89 -5.08 -1.40
N LYS A 1019 48.72 -5.74 -1.43
CA LYS A 1019 48.42 -7.13 -1.91
C LYS A 1019 49.02 -8.38 -1.21
N LYS A 1020 48.23 -9.47 -1.34
CA LYS A 1020 48.57 -10.92 -1.28
C LYS A 1020 48.86 -11.51 0.12
N SER A 1021 48.50 -12.77 0.47
CA SER A 1021 47.91 -13.91 -0.27
C SER A 1021 46.92 -14.71 0.62
N ILE A 1022 45.81 -15.29 0.11
CA ILE A 1022 45.58 -16.71 -0.29
C ILE A 1022 45.36 -17.73 0.86
N VAL A 1023 44.38 -18.61 0.63
CA VAL A 1023 43.89 -19.76 1.44
C VAL A 1023 44.82 -20.98 1.36
N SER A 1024 45.02 -21.71 2.48
CA SER A 1024 45.05 -23.20 2.54
C SER A 1024 45.31 -23.73 3.95
N GLU A 1025 44.56 -24.76 4.37
CA GLU A 1025 44.85 -25.77 5.41
C GLU A 1025 45.27 -25.25 6.82
N LYS A 1026 44.56 -25.63 7.89
CA LYS A 1026 44.22 -27.02 8.23
C LYS A 1026 43.05 -27.15 9.19
#